data_AF-K1E079-F1
#
_entry.id   AF-K1E079-F1
#
_cell.length_a   1.000
_cell.length_b   1.000
_cell.length_c   1.000
_cell.angle_alpha   90.00
_cell.angle_beta   90.00
_cell.angle_gamma   90.00
#
_symmetry.space_group_name_H-M   'P 1'
#
loop_
_entity.id
_entity.type
_entity.pdbx_description
1 polymer ?
#
loop_
_entity_poly.entity_id
_entity_poly.type
_entity_poly.pdbx_seq_one_letter_code
_entity_poly.pdbx_strand_id
1 'polypeptide(L)'
;MTPDRPERLARDMHAGQRDKLGRDYVTRHLRPVVDKLKDKGDHAIMGGWLHDIIVTDTKTTLAELLDRNFPPEVVRAVDSVTKRPGEFYEDLITRASVDELGRQIKLADIEVNTESNPALAKKDPAKAKQLLEKYERARRQLGHHPSHLFVVHGRIEHLTHDVAIIPTDVDVTVEPHWDAASPEADAKPARLNEGWARWGESSCWFVDVASGDVDAVLRRVRAALYDIAQTHPWRVLTPGSLEAQGTPQGRRPLPLIAMPVLGIGQGGRGDQQGEVIEHLIRGLTETLKNLPFDIALVTPDPAVYAAAQHARVRAASDHPLAGKAKDLASKARAGELALFLGAGVSIPAGLPTWHELIVQLGKSLDPGDREVLDGLDITDRAQLIQQLKPHGFQQSVADITSEVTRPSLVHTLLAGLDVANVVTTNYDALFESAMRAAGHAADVVLPHTSAIGQRRWVLKMHGDVDHPATIVLTRRHMVRYDAANRPSAALLQSLLLTKHLMVVGASMTDPNVLRLIHEVDAYRDEHGQARDGDYGTVLDAGPTSPGQTRLWEGQLDWVDLTRQGIGSGPRTLEILLDLVGVFASRDSSWVLDERFGSLLEPSDREFAERLRQIAVDTPSGETWAPLRRVLDELGIKQAESPRGKCGAAAHVGDCPSRRGEPRRYGHGGATGRGQ
;
A
#
# COMPACT_ATOMS: atom_id res chain seq x y z
N MET A 1 38.02 1.42 -19.56
CA MET A 1 37.90 2.30 -20.74
C MET A 1 36.80 3.30 -20.47
N THR A 2 37.01 4.59 -20.76
CA THR A 2 35.90 5.56 -20.75
C THR A 2 34.93 5.19 -21.87
N PRO A 3 33.61 5.17 -21.66
CA PRO A 3 32.67 4.93 -22.75
C PRO A 3 32.92 5.90 -23.91
N ASP A 4 32.71 5.44 -25.14
CA ASP A 4 32.64 6.33 -26.31
C ASP A 4 31.65 7.46 -25.99
N ARG A 5 31.98 8.71 -26.38
CA ARG A 5 31.08 9.83 -26.09
C ARG A 5 29.72 9.56 -26.75
N PRO A 6 28.61 9.48 -25.98
CA PRO A 6 27.30 9.12 -26.52
C PRO A 6 26.84 10.10 -27.61
N GLU A 7 27.18 11.39 -27.45
CA GLU A 7 26.96 12.43 -28.47
C GLU A 7 27.69 12.16 -29.80
N ARG A 8 28.91 11.63 -29.74
CA ARG A 8 29.69 11.32 -30.95
C ARG A 8 29.06 10.14 -31.68
N LEU A 9 28.74 9.07 -30.96
CA LEU A 9 28.09 7.89 -31.54
C LEU A 9 26.74 8.26 -32.18
N ALA A 10 25.92 9.05 -31.49
CA ALA A 10 24.67 9.55 -32.03
C ALA A 10 24.86 10.39 -33.31
N ARG A 11 25.86 11.28 -33.34
CA ARG A 11 26.18 12.07 -34.54
C ARG A 11 26.60 11.21 -35.72
N ASP A 12 27.44 10.21 -35.47
CA ASP A 12 27.94 9.30 -36.51
C ASP A 12 26.80 8.43 -37.07
N MET A 13 25.88 7.98 -36.21
CA MET A 13 24.72 7.16 -36.62
C MET A 13 23.64 7.96 -37.35
N HIS A 14 23.39 9.20 -36.93
CA HIS A 14 22.40 10.08 -37.53
C HIS A 14 23.00 11.03 -38.60
N ALA A 15 24.19 10.72 -39.11
CA ALA A 15 24.88 11.54 -40.10
C ALA A 15 24.02 11.70 -41.37
N GLY A 16 23.64 12.94 -41.68
CA GLY A 16 22.78 13.26 -42.83
C GLY A 16 21.29 13.01 -42.61
N GLN A 17 20.86 12.51 -41.44
CA GLN A 17 19.46 12.32 -41.11
C GLN A 17 18.75 13.66 -40.94
N ARG A 18 17.58 13.78 -41.55
CA ARG A 18 16.71 14.95 -41.45
C ARG A 18 15.40 14.61 -40.74
N ASP A 19 14.89 15.55 -39.95
CA ASP A 19 13.58 15.43 -39.33
C ASP A 19 12.44 15.59 -40.36
N LYS A 20 11.19 15.44 -39.91
CA LYS A 20 9.98 15.60 -40.76
C LYS A 20 9.81 17.00 -41.38
N LEU A 21 10.64 17.97 -40.98
CA LEU A 21 10.67 19.33 -41.49
C LEU A 21 11.95 19.61 -42.32
N GLY A 22 12.75 18.59 -42.60
CA GLY A 22 13.96 18.69 -43.41
C GLY A 22 15.16 19.30 -42.67
N ARG A 23 15.13 19.37 -41.34
CA ARG A 23 16.20 19.95 -40.51
C ARG A 23 17.10 18.88 -39.93
N ASP A 24 18.32 19.24 -39.55
CA ASP A 24 19.28 18.33 -38.92
C ASP A 24 18.68 17.64 -37.68
N TYR A 25 18.66 16.30 -37.70
CA TYR A 25 17.98 15.50 -36.68
C TYR A 25 18.66 15.63 -35.31
N VAL A 26 19.98 15.61 -35.29
CA VAL A 26 20.78 15.72 -34.06
C VAL A 26 20.49 17.04 -33.35
N THR A 27 20.48 18.14 -34.09
CA THR A 27 20.30 19.49 -33.54
C THR A 27 18.85 19.79 -33.18
N ARG A 28 17.88 19.26 -33.94
CA ARG A 28 16.46 19.60 -33.78
C ARG A 28 15.64 18.61 -32.98
N HIS A 29 16.18 17.42 -32.70
CA HIS A 29 15.50 16.40 -31.91
C HIS A 29 16.37 15.89 -30.76
N LEU A 30 17.52 15.28 -31.04
CA LEU A 30 18.34 14.65 -29.99
C LEU A 30 18.87 15.64 -28.95
N ARG A 31 19.40 16.78 -29.39
CA ARG A 31 19.91 17.82 -28.46
C ARG A 31 18.81 18.35 -27.53
N PRO A 32 17.60 18.74 -28.01
CA PRO A 32 16.49 19.09 -27.14
C PRO A 32 16.08 17.99 -26.15
N VAL A 33 16.09 16.72 -26.55
CA VAL A 33 15.79 15.59 -25.64
C VAL A 33 16.82 15.53 -24.52
N VAL A 34 18.10 15.64 -24.87
CA VAL A 34 19.21 15.66 -23.91
C VAL A 34 19.15 16.89 -23.00
N ASP A 35 18.79 18.06 -23.52
CA ASP A 35 18.66 19.28 -22.73
C ASP A 35 17.60 19.15 -21.62
N LYS A 36 16.51 18.42 -21.87
CA LYS A 36 15.47 18.10 -20.86
C LYS A 36 15.92 17.06 -19.82
N LEU A 37 17.00 16.33 -20.08
CA LEU A 37 17.51 15.26 -19.21
C LEU A 37 18.71 15.69 -18.36
N LYS A 38 19.18 16.94 -18.48
CA LYS A 38 20.35 17.45 -17.74
C LYS A 38 20.21 17.32 -16.22
N ASP A 39 19.02 17.61 -15.70
CA ASP A 39 18.73 17.54 -14.27
C ASP A 39 18.45 16.11 -13.78
N LYS A 40 18.52 15.11 -14.69
CA LYS A 40 18.24 13.68 -14.41
C LYS A 40 19.52 12.83 -14.30
N GLY A 41 20.70 13.45 -14.45
CA GLY A 41 22.00 12.81 -14.27
C GLY A 41 22.59 12.19 -15.54
N ASP A 42 23.85 11.73 -15.43
CA ASP A 42 24.67 11.34 -16.57
C ASP A 42 24.09 10.16 -17.37
N HIS A 43 23.47 9.20 -16.71
CA HIS A 43 22.84 8.06 -17.40
C HIS A 43 21.66 8.48 -18.26
N ALA A 44 20.88 9.48 -17.83
CA ALA A 44 19.77 10.03 -18.60
C ALA A 44 20.28 10.80 -19.82
N ILE A 45 21.37 11.56 -19.65
CA ILE A 45 22.05 12.22 -20.76
C ILE A 45 22.57 11.20 -21.78
N MET A 46 23.23 10.12 -21.33
CA MET A 46 23.72 9.03 -22.19
C MET A 46 22.56 8.37 -22.94
N GLY A 47 21.51 7.97 -22.23
CA GLY A 47 20.33 7.35 -22.85
C GLY A 47 19.60 8.28 -23.81
N GLY A 48 19.51 9.58 -23.51
CA GLY A 48 18.92 10.58 -24.40
C GLY A 48 19.61 10.71 -25.74
N TRP A 49 20.94 10.57 -25.78
CA TRP A 49 21.69 10.51 -27.05
C TRP A 49 21.47 9.21 -27.82
N LEU A 50 21.24 8.09 -27.12
CA LEU A 50 21.22 6.75 -27.68
C LEU A 50 19.80 6.22 -27.96
N HIS A 51 18.75 6.90 -27.52
CA HIS A 51 17.37 6.37 -27.52
C HIS A 51 16.78 6.04 -28.90
N ASP A 52 17.35 6.60 -29.97
CA ASP A 52 16.85 6.45 -31.35
C ASP A 52 17.90 5.89 -32.32
N ILE A 53 18.97 5.26 -31.80
CA ILE A 53 20.03 4.68 -32.65
C ILE A 53 19.67 3.27 -33.17
N ILE A 54 18.70 2.61 -32.54
CA ILE A 54 18.27 1.26 -32.89
C ILE A 54 16.94 1.37 -33.62
N VAL A 55 16.99 1.20 -34.94
CA VAL A 55 15.79 1.03 -35.77
C VAL A 55 16.00 -0.27 -36.55
N THR A 56 14.89 -0.95 -36.81
CA THR A 56 14.71 -2.26 -37.45
C THR A 56 15.42 -2.52 -38.80
N ASP A 57 16.45 -1.76 -39.18
CA ASP A 57 17.39 -2.04 -40.28
C ASP A 57 18.72 -1.22 -40.19
N THR A 58 19.26 -0.92 -38.98
CA THR A 58 20.54 -0.16 -38.82
C THR A 58 21.67 -0.86 -38.05
N LYS A 59 22.90 -0.34 -38.25
CA LYS A 59 24.26 -0.94 -38.10
C LYS A 59 24.81 -1.12 -36.66
N THR A 60 23.97 -1.14 -35.62
CA THR A 60 24.46 -1.32 -34.23
C THR A 60 23.47 -2.11 -33.38
N THR A 61 23.97 -3.12 -32.66
CA THR A 61 23.20 -3.99 -31.76
C THR A 61 23.30 -3.55 -30.29
N LEU A 62 22.36 -4.01 -29.43
CA LEU A 62 22.47 -3.81 -27.97
C LEU A 62 23.77 -4.43 -27.40
N ALA A 63 24.24 -5.53 -28.00
CA ALA A 63 25.51 -6.15 -27.65
C ALA A 63 26.70 -5.23 -27.94
N GLU A 64 26.69 -4.52 -29.08
CA GLU A 64 27.73 -3.54 -29.41
C GLU A 64 27.77 -2.35 -28.44
N LEU A 65 26.64 -1.97 -27.83
CA LEU A 65 26.65 -0.92 -26.80
C LEU A 65 27.36 -1.40 -25.53
N LEU A 66 27.17 -2.67 -25.15
CA LEU A 66 27.90 -3.29 -24.04
C LEU A 66 29.40 -3.42 -24.39
N ASP A 67 29.73 -3.83 -25.61
CA ASP A 67 31.13 -3.95 -26.07
C ASP A 67 31.84 -2.58 -26.13
N ARG A 68 31.10 -1.50 -26.36
CA ARG A 68 31.57 -0.11 -26.29
C ARG A 68 31.61 0.45 -24.87
N ASN A 69 31.36 -0.39 -23.86
CA ASN A 69 31.48 -0.08 -22.44
C ASN A 69 30.45 0.98 -21.96
N PHE A 70 29.26 1.04 -22.58
CA PHE A 70 28.14 1.79 -22.01
C PHE A 70 27.57 1.05 -20.78
N PRO A 71 27.10 1.77 -19.74
CA PRO A 71 26.54 1.14 -18.55
C PRO A 71 25.35 0.22 -18.88
N PRO A 72 25.23 -0.97 -18.25
CA PRO A 72 24.11 -1.89 -18.48
C PRO A 72 22.74 -1.25 -18.29
N GLU A 73 22.62 -0.29 -17.37
CA GLU A 73 21.40 0.49 -17.12
C GLU A 73 21.03 1.36 -18.32
N VAL A 74 22.02 1.97 -18.97
CA VAL A 74 21.80 2.77 -20.19
C VAL A 74 21.39 1.87 -21.34
N VAL A 75 22.04 0.72 -21.51
CA VAL A 75 21.69 -0.23 -22.59
C VAL A 75 20.27 -0.79 -22.40
N ARG A 76 19.90 -1.15 -21.16
CA ARG A 76 18.54 -1.59 -20.81
C ARG A 76 17.51 -0.49 -21.07
N ALA A 77 17.81 0.74 -20.71
CA ALA A 77 16.94 1.88 -20.98
C ALA A 77 16.75 2.12 -22.47
N VAL A 78 17.84 2.06 -23.27
CA VAL A 78 17.80 2.18 -24.73
C VAL A 78 16.99 1.04 -25.35
N ASP A 79 17.16 -0.21 -24.89
CA ASP A 79 16.29 -1.32 -25.32
C ASP A 79 14.83 -0.95 -25.05
N SER A 80 14.49 -0.57 -23.81
CA SER A 80 13.11 -0.33 -23.37
C SER A 80 12.34 0.69 -24.23
N VAL A 81 13.03 1.68 -24.79
CA VAL A 81 12.45 2.76 -25.61
C VAL A 81 12.56 2.55 -27.12
N THR A 82 13.23 1.46 -27.53
CA THR A 82 13.43 1.05 -28.93
C THR A 82 12.30 0.14 -29.40
N LYS A 83 11.66 0.44 -30.52
CA LYS A 83 10.58 -0.40 -31.07
C LYS A 83 11.12 -1.70 -31.67
N ARG A 84 10.55 -2.86 -31.30
CA ARG A 84 10.88 -4.17 -31.86
C ARG A 84 10.11 -4.47 -33.16
N PRO A 85 10.65 -5.34 -34.05
CA PRO A 85 9.92 -5.75 -35.25
C PRO A 85 8.59 -6.41 -34.88
N GLY A 86 7.49 -5.94 -35.48
CA GLY A 86 6.14 -6.45 -35.21
C GLY A 86 5.51 -5.98 -33.89
N GLU A 87 6.21 -5.20 -33.05
CA GLU A 87 5.69 -4.71 -31.77
C GLU A 87 4.62 -3.63 -31.99
N PHE A 88 3.51 -3.71 -31.25
CA PHE A 88 2.53 -2.62 -31.22
C PHE A 88 3.11 -1.43 -30.45
N TYR A 89 2.64 -0.22 -30.76
CA TYR A 89 3.20 0.97 -30.10
C TYR A 89 2.90 0.97 -28.59
N GLU A 90 1.76 0.44 -28.21
CA GLU A 90 1.29 0.32 -26.84
C GLU A 90 2.17 -0.65 -26.01
N ASP A 91 2.70 -1.70 -26.65
CA ASP A 91 3.63 -2.66 -26.02
C ASP A 91 4.99 -2.00 -25.76
N LEU A 92 5.48 -1.20 -26.71
CA LEU A 92 6.68 -0.37 -26.52
C LEU A 92 6.52 0.57 -25.32
N ILE A 93 5.37 1.25 -25.22
CA ILE A 93 5.13 2.20 -24.14
C ILE A 93 5.03 1.49 -22.78
N THR A 94 4.41 0.31 -22.73
CA THR A 94 4.38 -0.55 -21.53
C THR A 94 5.78 -0.95 -21.11
N ARG A 95 6.63 -1.33 -22.07
CA ARG A 95 8.01 -1.73 -21.78
C ARG A 95 8.86 -0.56 -21.31
N ALA A 96 8.70 0.61 -21.92
CA ALA A 96 9.38 1.83 -21.51
C ALA A 96 8.90 2.37 -20.16
N SER A 97 7.65 2.12 -19.74
CA SER A 97 7.14 2.60 -18.44
C SER A 97 7.71 1.82 -17.25
N VAL A 98 8.17 0.59 -17.46
CA VAL A 98 8.75 -0.28 -16.42
C VAL A 98 10.23 0.03 -16.17
N ASP A 99 10.94 0.62 -17.13
CA ASP A 99 12.32 1.05 -16.94
C ASP A 99 12.36 2.53 -16.55
N GLU A 100 12.81 2.86 -15.33
CA GLU A 100 12.80 4.25 -14.84
C GLU A 100 13.57 5.22 -15.75
N LEU A 101 14.72 4.78 -16.27
CA LEU A 101 15.57 5.59 -17.14
C LEU A 101 14.95 5.71 -18.54
N GLY A 102 14.44 4.61 -19.08
CA GLY A 102 13.69 4.53 -20.33
C GLY A 102 12.43 5.40 -20.31
N ARG A 103 11.71 5.40 -19.19
CA ARG A 103 10.53 6.23 -18.95
C ARG A 103 10.88 7.71 -19.00
N GLN A 104 11.96 8.13 -18.33
CA GLN A 104 12.46 9.51 -18.39
C GLN A 104 12.84 9.91 -19.81
N ILE A 105 13.60 9.06 -20.50
CA ILE A 105 14.01 9.26 -21.90
C ILE A 105 12.79 9.39 -22.80
N LYS A 106 11.79 8.50 -22.64
CA LYS A 106 10.61 8.48 -23.50
C LYS A 106 9.68 9.65 -23.22
N LEU A 107 9.58 10.10 -21.98
CA LEU A 107 8.86 11.33 -21.62
C LEU A 107 9.53 12.56 -22.26
N ALA A 108 10.86 12.66 -22.21
CA ALA A 108 11.60 13.75 -22.86
C ALA A 108 11.48 13.72 -24.39
N ASP A 109 11.56 12.54 -25.01
CA ASP A 109 11.30 12.33 -26.45
C ASP A 109 9.89 12.81 -26.84
N ILE A 110 8.86 12.38 -26.11
CA ILE A 110 7.48 12.79 -26.39
C ILE A 110 7.30 14.30 -26.17
N GLU A 111 7.94 14.88 -25.16
CA GLU A 111 7.87 16.32 -24.92
C GLU A 111 8.44 17.12 -26.09
N VAL A 112 9.63 16.77 -26.58
CA VAL A 112 10.24 17.40 -27.78
C VAL A 112 9.38 17.20 -29.02
N ASN A 113 8.81 16.01 -29.19
CA ASN A 113 7.88 15.72 -30.29
C ASN A 113 6.60 16.55 -30.20
N THR A 114 6.10 16.80 -28.99
CA THR A 114 4.91 17.63 -28.73
C THR A 114 5.21 19.10 -29.02
N GLU A 115 6.36 19.63 -28.57
CA GLU A 115 6.82 21.00 -28.86
C GLU A 115 7.04 21.25 -30.35
N SER A 116 7.44 20.22 -31.09
CA SER A 116 7.63 20.28 -32.54
C SER A 116 6.32 20.15 -33.33
N ASN A 117 5.23 19.71 -32.69
CA ASN A 117 3.96 19.41 -33.35
C ASN A 117 3.25 20.63 -34.00
N PRO A 118 3.29 21.86 -33.45
CA PRO A 118 2.69 23.03 -34.10
C PRO A 118 3.24 23.29 -35.51
N ALA A 119 4.50 22.95 -35.77
CA ALA A 119 5.08 23.08 -37.11
C ALA A 119 4.58 21.99 -38.07
N LEU A 120 4.24 20.80 -37.57
CA LEU A 120 3.55 19.74 -38.34
C LEU A 120 2.09 20.11 -38.61
N ALA A 121 1.38 20.68 -37.64
CA ALA A 121 -0.01 21.10 -37.78
C ALA A 121 -0.22 22.10 -38.92
N LYS A 122 0.79 22.91 -39.26
CA LYS A 122 0.77 23.80 -40.43
C LYS A 122 0.78 23.07 -41.77
N LYS A 123 1.30 21.84 -41.82
CA LYS A 123 1.44 21.03 -43.04
C LYS A 123 0.37 19.93 -43.13
N ASP A 124 0.07 19.28 -42.01
CA ASP A 124 -0.86 18.16 -41.91
C ASP A 124 -1.61 18.20 -40.55
N PRO A 125 -2.74 18.94 -40.48
CA PRO A 125 -3.51 19.07 -39.25
C PRO A 125 -4.07 17.74 -38.74
N ALA A 126 -4.50 16.85 -39.64
CA ALA A 126 -5.09 15.57 -39.28
C ALA A 126 -4.04 14.66 -38.64
N LYS A 127 -2.84 14.58 -39.23
CA LYS A 127 -1.74 13.80 -38.66
C LYS A 127 -1.21 14.41 -37.37
N ALA A 128 -1.14 15.73 -37.28
CA ALA A 128 -0.74 16.42 -36.05
C ALA A 128 -1.70 16.13 -34.89
N LYS A 129 -3.01 16.11 -35.14
CA LYS A 129 -4.02 15.73 -34.15
C LYS A 129 -3.86 14.27 -33.72
N GLN A 130 -3.74 13.34 -34.67
CA GLN A 130 -3.51 11.92 -34.37
C GLN A 130 -2.24 11.68 -33.54
N LEU A 131 -1.16 12.41 -33.83
CA LEU A 131 0.09 12.30 -33.07
C LEU A 131 -0.04 12.89 -31.67
N LEU A 132 -0.75 14.00 -31.49
CA LEU A 132 -1.04 14.52 -30.15
C LEU A 132 -1.84 13.52 -29.32
N GLU A 133 -2.92 12.96 -29.87
CA GLU A 133 -3.72 11.94 -29.18
C GLU A 133 -2.89 10.69 -28.84
N LYS A 134 -1.95 10.32 -29.71
CA LYS A 134 -1.00 9.23 -29.48
C LYS A 134 -0.01 9.58 -28.36
N TYR A 135 0.55 10.79 -28.38
CA TYR A 135 1.51 11.26 -27.38
C TYR A 135 0.86 11.50 -26.01
N GLU A 136 -0.38 11.98 -25.96
CA GLU A 136 -1.16 12.10 -24.73
C GLU A 136 -1.47 10.73 -24.11
N ARG A 137 -1.81 9.74 -24.94
CA ARG A 137 -1.95 8.34 -24.47
C ARG A 137 -0.63 7.80 -23.93
N ALA A 138 0.46 7.98 -24.67
CA ALA A 138 1.77 7.52 -24.25
C ALA A 138 2.27 8.25 -22.98
N ARG A 139 2.08 9.57 -22.87
CA ARG A 139 2.43 10.34 -21.65
C ARG A 139 1.60 9.93 -20.45
N ARG A 140 0.32 9.60 -20.63
CA ARG A 140 -0.47 9.00 -19.55
C ARG A 140 0.18 7.69 -19.11
N GLN A 141 0.39 6.77 -20.02
CA GLN A 141 0.96 5.45 -19.71
C GLN A 141 2.40 5.50 -19.13
N LEU A 142 3.26 6.40 -19.61
CA LEU A 142 4.62 6.64 -19.08
C LEU A 142 4.63 7.48 -17.80
N GLY A 143 3.57 8.24 -17.57
CA GLY A 143 3.32 8.96 -16.33
C GLY A 143 2.68 8.08 -15.26
N HIS A 144 2.25 6.86 -15.60
CA HIS A 144 1.64 5.93 -14.66
C HIS A 144 2.70 4.99 -14.09
N HIS A 145 2.85 5.04 -12.78
CA HIS A 145 3.29 3.86 -12.05
C HIS A 145 2.34 2.70 -12.42
N PRO A 146 2.83 1.46 -12.63
CA PRO A 146 1.93 0.34 -12.87
C PRO A 146 0.97 0.22 -11.67
N SER A 147 -0.33 0.25 -11.98
CA SER A 147 -1.40 0.07 -11.01
C SER A 147 -1.33 -1.32 -10.39
N HIS A 148 -1.64 -1.39 -9.10
CA HIS A 148 -1.49 -2.59 -8.29
C HIS A 148 -2.80 -2.93 -7.57
N LEU A 149 -3.06 -4.22 -7.45
CA LEU A 149 -4.16 -4.76 -6.67
C LEU A 149 -3.63 -5.19 -5.31
N PHE A 150 -3.91 -4.41 -4.27
CA PHE A 150 -3.62 -4.74 -2.88
C PHE A 150 -4.72 -5.61 -2.28
N VAL A 151 -4.36 -6.48 -1.35
CA VAL A 151 -5.32 -7.20 -0.49
C VAL A 151 -5.01 -6.84 0.97
N VAL A 152 -6.01 -6.30 1.66
CA VAL A 152 -5.87 -5.75 3.01
C VAL A 152 -6.78 -6.51 3.96
N HIS A 153 -6.18 -7.04 5.03
CA HIS A 153 -6.94 -7.55 6.18
C HIS A 153 -7.33 -6.36 7.05
N GLY A 154 -8.62 -6.01 7.07
CA GLY A 154 -9.06 -4.79 7.72
C GLY A 154 -10.50 -4.40 7.38
N ARG A 155 -10.81 -3.12 7.56
CA ARG A 155 -12.10 -2.52 7.19
C ARG A 155 -11.90 -1.23 6.41
N ILE A 156 -12.80 -0.93 5.48
CA ILE A 156 -12.65 0.20 4.54
C ILE A 156 -12.60 1.54 5.29
N GLU A 157 -13.39 1.69 6.36
CA GLU A 157 -13.42 2.89 7.20
C GLU A 157 -12.10 3.16 7.95
N HIS A 158 -11.24 2.14 8.09
CA HIS A 158 -9.92 2.21 8.72
C HIS A 158 -8.75 2.17 7.71
N LEU A 159 -9.00 2.65 6.49
CA LEU A 159 -7.99 2.80 5.46
C LEU A 159 -8.10 4.18 4.84
N THR A 160 -7.00 4.92 4.75
CA THR A 160 -6.93 6.15 3.96
C THR A 160 -7.02 5.81 2.46
N HIS A 161 -8.04 6.32 1.78
CA HIS A 161 -8.34 6.04 0.38
C HIS A 161 -9.01 7.24 -0.30
N ASP A 162 -8.83 7.37 -1.61
CA ASP A 162 -9.43 8.45 -2.39
C ASP A 162 -10.90 8.18 -2.73
N VAL A 163 -11.21 6.92 -3.06
CA VAL A 163 -12.54 6.49 -3.50
C VAL A 163 -12.94 5.18 -2.82
N ALA A 164 -14.22 5.03 -2.48
CA ALA A 164 -14.80 3.79 -1.98
C ALA A 164 -15.81 3.19 -2.98
N ILE A 165 -15.77 1.88 -3.18
CA ILE A 165 -16.85 1.13 -3.84
C ILE A 165 -17.59 0.32 -2.77
N ILE A 166 -18.89 0.58 -2.63
CA ILE A 166 -19.76 -0.02 -1.62
C ILE A 166 -20.76 -0.97 -2.32
N PRO A 167 -20.91 -2.21 -1.82
CA PRO A 167 -21.88 -3.15 -2.38
C PRO A 167 -23.30 -2.73 -2.04
N THR A 168 -24.22 -2.99 -2.97
CA THR A 168 -25.65 -2.72 -2.79
C THR A 168 -26.51 -3.73 -3.54
N ASP A 169 -27.83 -3.60 -3.44
CA ASP A 169 -28.81 -4.32 -4.25
C ASP A 169 -29.42 -3.40 -5.33
N VAL A 170 -30.37 -3.95 -6.12
CA VAL A 170 -31.05 -3.22 -7.19
C VAL A 170 -31.84 -1.99 -6.70
N ASP A 171 -32.20 -1.97 -5.42
CA ASP A 171 -32.95 -0.90 -4.77
C ASP A 171 -32.04 0.12 -4.05
N VAL A 172 -30.72 -0.01 -4.20
CA VAL A 172 -29.70 0.83 -3.56
C VAL A 172 -29.74 0.72 -2.02
N THR A 173 -30.13 -0.46 -1.52
CA THR A 173 -30.05 -0.79 -0.10
C THR A 173 -28.62 -1.14 0.26
N VAL A 174 -28.11 -0.50 1.31
CA VAL A 174 -26.75 -0.67 1.80
C VAL A 174 -26.86 -1.28 3.19
N GLU A 175 -26.12 -2.35 3.45
CA GLU A 175 -26.16 -2.99 4.78
C GLU A 175 -25.59 -2.04 5.86
N PRO A 176 -26.15 -2.04 7.09
CA PRO A 176 -25.76 -1.08 8.13
C PRO A 176 -24.27 -1.07 8.48
N HIS A 177 -23.57 -2.19 8.28
CA HIS A 177 -22.15 -2.26 8.56
C HIS A 177 -21.29 -1.44 7.59
N TRP A 178 -21.84 -0.98 6.46
CA TRP A 178 -21.20 -0.05 5.53
C TRP A 178 -21.47 1.42 5.86
N ASP A 179 -22.31 1.73 6.85
CA ASP A 179 -22.66 3.12 7.18
C ASP A 179 -21.43 3.97 7.50
N ALA A 180 -20.42 3.40 8.18
CA ALA A 180 -19.17 4.09 8.49
C ALA A 180 -18.27 4.38 7.25
N ALA A 181 -18.48 3.64 6.16
CA ALA A 181 -17.78 3.79 4.89
C ALA A 181 -18.65 4.54 3.84
N SER A 182 -19.89 4.87 4.17
CA SER A 182 -20.86 5.52 3.28
C SER A 182 -21.13 6.97 3.74
N PRO A 183 -21.32 7.94 2.82
CA PRO A 183 -21.72 9.29 3.18
C PRO A 183 -23.14 9.33 3.82
N GLU A 184 -23.43 10.34 4.66
CA GLU A 184 -24.75 10.51 5.29
C GLU A 184 -25.90 10.61 4.27
N ALA A 185 -27.05 10.01 4.60
CA ALA A 185 -28.11 9.51 3.73
C ALA A 185 -28.79 10.46 2.71
N ASP A 186 -28.52 11.77 2.74
CA ASP A 186 -29.32 12.77 2.01
C ASP A 186 -29.10 12.79 0.48
N ALA A 187 -28.17 11.99 -0.05
CA ALA A 187 -27.82 11.97 -1.48
C ALA A 187 -27.66 10.57 -2.10
N LYS A 188 -28.39 9.55 -1.61
CA LYS A 188 -28.47 8.23 -2.26
C LYS A 188 -28.91 8.37 -3.73
N PRO A 189 -28.21 7.73 -4.70
CA PRO A 189 -28.69 7.73 -6.07
C PRO A 189 -30.05 7.03 -6.15
N ALA A 190 -31.03 7.66 -6.81
CA ALA A 190 -32.39 7.15 -6.87
C ALA A 190 -32.53 5.83 -7.65
N ARG A 191 -31.57 5.53 -8.56
CA ARG A 191 -31.52 4.32 -9.40
C ARG A 191 -30.07 3.98 -9.78
N LEU A 192 -29.83 2.70 -10.04
CA LEU A 192 -28.58 2.23 -10.64
C LEU A 192 -28.62 2.37 -12.17
N ASN A 193 -27.49 2.78 -12.75
CA ASN A 193 -27.23 2.77 -14.19
C ASN A 193 -26.44 1.51 -14.54
N GLU A 194 -27.05 0.57 -15.26
CA GLU A 194 -26.42 -0.70 -15.63
C GLU A 194 -25.86 -1.49 -14.42
N GLY A 195 -26.48 -1.35 -13.24
CA GLY A 195 -26.08 -2.05 -12.01
C GLY A 195 -25.00 -1.36 -11.19
N TRP A 196 -24.68 -0.09 -11.45
CA TRP A 196 -23.83 0.73 -10.58
C TRP A 196 -24.31 2.18 -10.54
N ALA A 197 -23.91 2.95 -9.53
CA ALA A 197 -24.21 4.38 -9.46
C ALA A 197 -23.16 5.14 -8.65
N ARG A 198 -22.93 6.41 -8.99
CA ARG A 198 -22.17 7.34 -8.15
C ARG A 198 -23.09 8.02 -7.13
N TRP A 199 -22.59 8.28 -5.94
CA TRP A 199 -23.29 9.08 -4.94
C TRP A 199 -23.01 10.56 -5.11
N GLY A 200 -23.97 11.29 -5.69
CA GLY A 200 -23.85 12.72 -5.92
C GLY A 200 -22.50 13.11 -6.55
N GLU A 201 -21.85 14.14 -6.00
CA GLU A 201 -20.48 14.55 -6.35
C GLU A 201 -19.41 13.90 -5.47
N SER A 202 -19.77 13.00 -4.56
CA SER A 202 -18.84 12.37 -3.60
C SER A 202 -17.86 11.40 -4.26
N SER A 203 -16.89 10.92 -3.48
CA SER A 203 -15.92 9.88 -3.85
C SER A 203 -16.41 8.45 -3.53
N CYS A 204 -17.72 8.20 -3.60
CA CYS A 204 -18.33 6.90 -3.30
C CYS A 204 -19.16 6.37 -4.49
N TRP A 205 -18.92 5.10 -4.85
CA TRP A 205 -19.67 4.37 -5.89
C TRP A 205 -20.38 3.16 -5.29
N PHE A 206 -21.55 2.86 -5.83
CA PHE A 206 -22.37 1.72 -5.45
C PHE A 206 -22.41 0.72 -6.60
N VAL A 207 -22.26 -0.55 -6.28
CA VAL A 207 -22.33 -1.64 -7.26
C VAL A 207 -23.32 -2.68 -6.79
N ASP A 208 -24.28 -3.02 -7.64
CA ASP A 208 -25.21 -4.12 -7.40
C ASP A 208 -24.48 -5.45 -7.46
N VAL A 209 -24.44 -6.11 -6.30
CA VAL A 209 -23.87 -7.45 -6.12
C VAL A 209 -24.92 -8.51 -5.80
N ALA A 210 -26.18 -8.11 -5.67
CA ALA A 210 -27.29 -9.01 -5.33
C ALA A 210 -27.88 -9.70 -6.57
N SER A 211 -27.77 -9.07 -7.75
CA SER A 211 -28.30 -9.63 -8.99
C SER A 211 -27.22 -10.15 -9.95
N GLY A 212 -27.54 -11.19 -10.73
CA GLY A 212 -26.64 -11.74 -11.76
C GLY A 212 -25.60 -12.73 -11.23
N ASP A 213 -24.75 -13.22 -12.13
CA ASP A 213 -23.61 -14.08 -11.81
C ASP A 213 -22.33 -13.25 -11.52
N VAL A 214 -21.25 -13.93 -11.12
CA VAL A 214 -19.95 -13.29 -10.81
C VAL A 214 -19.45 -12.46 -12.00
N ASP A 215 -19.62 -12.98 -13.22
CA ASP A 215 -19.25 -12.26 -14.44
C ASP A 215 -20.06 -10.97 -14.61
N ALA A 216 -21.36 -10.97 -14.28
CA ALA A 216 -22.18 -9.77 -14.28
C ALA A 216 -21.71 -8.76 -13.24
N VAL A 217 -21.40 -9.20 -12.02
CA VAL A 217 -20.84 -8.34 -10.97
C VAL A 217 -19.52 -7.73 -11.43
N LEU A 218 -18.60 -8.53 -11.98
CA LEU A 218 -17.33 -8.04 -12.51
C LEU A 218 -17.50 -7.03 -13.65
N ARG A 219 -18.46 -7.23 -14.55
CA ARG A 219 -18.78 -6.24 -15.60
C ARG A 219 -19.21 -4.90 -15.00
N ARG A 220 -20.04 -4.92 -13.95
CA ARG A 220 -20.50 -3.70 -13.25
C ARG A 220 -19.37 -3.00 -12.51
N VAL A 221 -18.56 -3.76 -11.77
CA VAL A 221 -17.35 -3.23 -11.10
C VAL A 221 -16.43 -2.59 -12.12
N ARG A 222 -16.16 -3.28 -13.24
CA ARG A 222 -15.34 -2.74 -14.32
C ARG A 222 -15.93 -1.44 -14.86
N ALA A 223 -17.24 -1.39 -15.14
CA ALA A 223 -17.90 -0.17 -15.61
C ALA A 223 -17.75 0.99 -14.61
N ALA A 224 -17.98 0.73 -13.31
CA ALA A 224 -17.76 1.72 -12.26
C ALA A 224 -16.30 2.20 -12.20
N LEU A 225 -15.31 1.31 -12.33
CA LEU A 225 -13.89 1.68 -12.36
C LEU A 225 -13.54 2.57 -13.57
N TYR A 226 -14.09 2.30 -14.76
CA TYR A 226 -13.90 3.16 -15.93
C TYR A 226 -14.59 4.52 -15.77
N ASP A 227 -15.74 4.57 -15.10
CA ASP A 227 -16.41 5.82 -14.75
C ASP A 227 -15.58 6.64 -13.76
N ILE A 228 -15.04 6.02 -12.71
CA ILE A 228 -14.12 6.64 -11.74
C ILE A 228 -12.90 7.24 -12.46
N ALA A 229 -12.32 6.52 -13.44
CA ALA A 229 -11.20 7.00 -14.24
C ALA A 229 -11.53 8.24 -15.09
N GLN A 230 -12.80 8.42 -15.49
CA GLN A 230 -13.26 9.51 -16.35
C GLN A 230 -13.75 10.73 -15.57
N THR A 231 -14.41 10.50 -14.43
CA THR A 231 -15.15 11.53 -13.69
C THR A 231 -14.34 12.18 -12.58
N HIS A 232 -13.33 11.50 -12.05
CA HIS A 232 -12.47 12.04 -11.02
C HIS A 232 -11.25 12.71 -11.68
N PRO A 233 -10.92 13.99 -11.35
CA PRO A 233 -9.82 14.71 -11.97
C PRO A 233 -8.48 14.17 -11.43
N TRP A 234 -8.03 13.04 -11.96
CA TRP A 234 -6.70 12.49 -11.75
C TRP A 234 -5.68 13.36 -12.50
N ARG A 235 -5.48 14.61 -12.06
CA ARG A 235 -4.44 15.47 -12.62
C ARG A 235 -3.10 14.88 -12.23
N VAL A 236 -2.48 14.22 -13.20
CA VAL A 236 -1.07 13.81 -13.19
C VAL A 236 -0.26 14.95 -12.58
N LEU A 237 0.41 14.69 -11.46
CA LEU A 237 1.30 15.64 -10.83
C LEU A 237 2.40 16.00 -11.82
N THR A 238 2.31 17.18 -12.41
CA THR A 238 3.44 17.81 -13.09
C THR A 238 4.40 18.31 -12.01
N PRO A 239 5.69 17.93 -12.02
CA PRO A 239 6.65 18.48 -11.06
C PRO A 239 6.69 20.01 -11.20
N GLY A 240 6.33 20.75 -10.15
CA GLY A 240 6.46 22.22 -10.09
C GLY A 240 5.18 23.03 -9.85
N SER A 241 3.99 22.44 -9.83
CA SER A 241 2.77 23.16 -9.41
C SER A 241 2.56 23.02 -7.90
N LEU A 242 2.99 24.02 -7.14
CA LEU A 242 2.89 24.06 -5.68
C LEU A 242 1.46 24.22 -5.13
N GLU A 243 0.45 24.40 -5.99
CA GLU A 243 -0.95 24.59 -5.58
C GLU A 243 -1.91 23.90 -6.55
N ALA A 244 -2.00 22.57 -6.50
CA ALA A 244 -3.00 21.81 -7.26
C ALA A 244 -3.98 21.12 -6.29
N GLN A 245 -5.23 21.57 -6.28
CA GLN A 245 -6.35 20.77 -5.77
C GLN A 245 -6.33 19.39 -6.47
N GLY A 246 -6.18 18.30 -5.72
CA GLY A 246 -6.23 16.92 -6.24
C GLY A 246 -4.98 16.05 -6.11
N THR A 247 -4.11 16.26 -5.11
CA THR A 247 -3.10 15.23 -4.74
C THR A 247 -3.81 13.99 -4.21
N PRO A 248 -3.42 12.77 -4.62
CA PRO A 248 -3.90 11.54 -3.98
C PRO A 248 -3.78 11.65 -2.45
N GLN A 249 -4.80 11.20 -1.74
CA GLN A 249 -4.82 11.26 -0.28
C GLN A 249 -3.60 10.49 0.25
N GLY A 250 -2.94 11.05 1.26
CA GLY A 250 -1.79 10.39 1.85
C GLY A 250 -0.50 10.48 1.06
N ARG A 251 -0.31 11.52 0.22
CA ARG A 251 0.94 11.75 -0.55
C ARG A 251 1.32 10.53 -1.43
N ARG A 252 0.34 9.70 -1.81
CA ARG A 252 0.57 8.50 -2.61
C ARG A 252 0.89 8.86 -4.07
N PRO A 253 1.70 8.04 -4.78
CA PRO A 253 1.98 8.26 -6.20
C PRO A 253 0.75 8.07 -7.09
N LEU A 254 -0.11 7.12 -6.71
CA LEU A 254 -1.38 6.84 -7.37
C LEU A 254 -2.53 6.97 -6.38
N PRO A 255 -3.74 7.30 -6.84
CA PRO A 255 -4.94 7.17 -6.03
C PRO A 255 -5.20 5.75 -5.56
N LEU A 256 -5.89 5.60 -4.42
CA LEU A 256 -6.34 4.31 -3.90
C LEU A 256 -7.86 4.21 -3.93
N ILE A 257 -8.37 3.16 -4.57
CA ILE A 257 -9.78 2.76 -4.48
C ILE A 257 -9.90 1.64 -3.45
N ALA A 258 -10.66 1.86 -2.39
CA ALA A 258 -11.00 0.82 -1.42
C ALA A 258 -12.32 0.13 -1.80
N MET A 259 -12.35 -1.19 -1.79
CA MET A 259 -13.56 -1.96 -2.05
C MET A 259 -13.56 -3.30 -1.31
N PRO A 260 -14.72 -3.88 -0.98
CA PRO A 260 -14.75 -5.20 -0.36
C PRO A 260 -14.46 -6.30 -1.37
N VAL A 261 -14.17 -7.49 -0.86
CA VAL A 261 -14.23 -8.72 -1.68
C VAL A 261 -15.69 -9.01 -1.99
N LEU A 262 -16.07 -8.92 -3.27
CA LEU A 262 -17.45 -9.06 -3.72
C LEU A 262 -17.77 -10.52 -4.07
N GLY A 263 -19.05 -10.90 -4.00
CA GLY A 263 -19.53 -12.22 -4.44
C GLY A 263 -19.38 -13.36 -3.42
N ILE A 264 -19.06 -13.05 -2.16
CA ILE A 264 -18.81 -14.03 -1.07
C ILE A 264 -19.90 -14.03 0.04
N GLY A 265 -21.03 -13.35 -0.18
CA GLY A 265 -22.14 -13.19 0.79
C GLY A 265 -23.26 -14.26 0.72
N GLN A 266 -24.40 -13.99 1.37
CA GLN A 266 -25.58 -14.87 1.56
C GLN A 266 -26.37 -15.24 0.26
N GLY A 267 -25.70 -15.30 -0.89
CA GLY A 267 -26.29 -15.56 -2.22
C GLY A 267 -26.31 -17.02 -2.69
N GLY A 268 -26.12 -18.00 -1.79
CA GLY A 268 -26.43 -19.41 -2.10
C GLY A 268 -25.36 -20.21 -2.86
N ARG A 269 -24.07 -19.88 -2.73
CA ARG A 269 -22.97 -20.68 -3.32
C ARG A 269 -21.84 -20.91 -2.32
N GLY A 270 -22.14 -21.64 -1.23
CA GLY A 270 -21.22 -21.92 -0.12
C GLY A 270 -19.86 -22.43 -0.62
N ASP A 271 -19.87 -23.45 -1.46
CA ASP A 271 -18.70 -24.29 -1.81
C ASP A 271 -17.86 -23.75 -3.00
N GLN A 272 -18.28 -22.64 -3.63
CA GLN A 272 -17.63 -22.06 -4.82
C GLN A 272 -16.91 -20.72 -4.54
N GLN A 273 -16.89 -20.24 -3.29
CA GLN A 273 -16.35 -18.90 -2.97
C GLN A 273 -14.88 -18.74 -3.34
N GLY A 274 -14.10 -19.83 -3.31
CA GLY A 274 -12.72 -19.84 -3.78
C GLY A 274 -12.56 -19.48 -5.27
N GLU A 275 -13.36 -20.10 -6.13
CA GLU A 275 -13.33 -19.82 -7.58
C GLU A 275 -13.76 -18.38 -7.87
N VAL A 276 -14.72 -17.85 -7.09
CA VAL A 276 -15.16 -16.45 -7.19
C VAL A 276 -14.01 -15.49 -6.87
N ILE A 277 -13.26 -15.74 -5.80
CA ILE A 277 -12.11 -14.90 -5.41
C ILE A 277 -11.02 -14.92 -6.47
N GLU A 278 -10.65 -16.09 -6.98
CA GLU A 278 -9.62 -16.21 -8.03
C GLU A 278 -10.05 -15.48 -9.31
N HIS A 279 -11.31 -15.66 -9.72
CA HIS A 279 -11.87 -15.00 -10.89
C HIS A 279 -11.95 -13.48 -10.72
N LEU A 280 -12.34 -13.00 -9.53
CA LEU A 280 -12.36 -11.57 -9.17
C LEU A 280 -10.96 -10.95 -9.25
N ILE A 281 -9.97 -11.56 -8.58
CA ILE A 281 -8.59 -11.06 -8.53
C ILE A 281 -7.99 -11.00 -9.93
N ARG A 282 -8.16 -12.05 -10.74
CA ARG A 282 -7.69 -12.07 -12.13
C ARG A 282 -8.37 -10.99 -12.97
N GLY A 283 -9.70 -10.85 -12.86
CA GLY A 283 -10.46 -9.84 -13.60
C GLY A 283 -10.06 -8.40 -13.25
N LEU A 284 -9.86 -8.12 -11.96
CA LEU A 284 -9.41 -6.80 -11.49
C LEU A 284 -7.96 -6.51 -11.89
N THR A 285 -7.06 -7.49 -11.75
CA THR A 285 -5.64 -7.36 -12.16
C THR A 285 -5.54 -7.03 -13.65
N GLU A 286 -6.32 -7.69 -14.50
CA GLU A 286 -6.35 -7.40 -15.94
C GLU A 286 -6.92 -6.01 -16.24
N THR A 287 -7.97 -5.61 -15.50
CA THR A 287 -8.61 -4.31 -15.66
C THR A 287 -7.66 -3.17 -15.27
N LEU A 288 -6.89 -3.33 -14.20
CA LEU A 288 -5.94 -2.33 -13.69
C LEU A 288 -4.80 -1.99 -14.65
N LYS A 289 -4.45 -2.88 -15.59
CA LYS A 289 -3.43 -2.58 -16.63
C LYS A 289 -3.74 -1.33 -17.44
N ASN A 290 -5.01 -0.94 -17.52
CA ASN A 290 -5.49 0.19 -18.32
C ASN A 290 -6.00 1.37 -17.48
N LEU A 291 -5.83 1.33 -16.15
CA LEU A 291 -6.40 2.32 -15.23
C LEU A 291 -5.32 3.06 -14.43
N PRO A 292 -5.53 4.34 -14.06
CA PRO A 292 -4.52 5.22 -13.48
C PRO A 292 -4.47 5.21 -11.93
N PHE A 293 -4.91 4.14 -11.28
CA PHE A 293 -5.05 4.07 -9.82
C PHE A 293 -4.88 2.65 -9.29
N ASP A 294 -4.62 2.54 -8.00
CA ASP A 294 -4.58 1.26 -7.28
C ASP A 294 -5.95 0.86 -6.74
N ILE A 295 -6.12 -0.43 -6.48
CA ILE A 295 -7.27 -0.97 -5.74
C ILE A 295 -6.77 -1.66 -4.47
N ALA A 296 -7.42 -1.43 -3.34
CA ALA A 296 -7.32 -2.25 -2.14
C ALA A 296 -8.61 -3.06 -1.97
N LEU A 297 -8.50 -4.39 -2.11
CA LEU A 297 -9.52 -5.32 -1.68
C LEU A 297 -9.45 -5.49 -0.17
N VAL A 298 -10.46 -5.01 0.54
CA VAL A 298 -10.48 -4.98 2.00
C VAL A 298 -11.44 -6.03 2.53
N THR A 299 -11.00 -6.85 3.47
CA THR A 299 -11.86 -7.84 4.14
C THR A 299 -11.47 -7.98 5.61
N PRO A 300 -12.43 -8.02 6.56
CA PRO A 300 -12.12 -8.34 7.95
C PRO A 300 -12.07 -9.85 8.20
N ASP A 301 -12.61 -10.68 7.29
CA ASP A 301 -12.63 -12.15 7.44
C ASP A 301 -11.23 -12.71 7.11
N PRO A 302 -10.53 -13.33 8.09
CA PRO A 302 -9.18 -13.87 7.90
C PRO A 302 -9.14 -15.01 6.87
N ALA A 303 -10.24 -15.76 6.71
CA ALA A 303 -10.31 -16.83 5.71
C ALA A 303 -10.38 -16.27 4.29
N VAL A 304 -11.18 -15.22 4.08
CA VAL A 304 -11.26 -14.50 2.80
C VAL A 304 -9.93 -13.82 2.46
N TYR A 305 -9.29 -13.19 3.46
CA TYR A 305 -7.96 -12.59 3.29
C TYR A 305 -6.94 -13.62 2.81
N ALA A 306 -6.84 -14.74 3.51
CA ALA A 306 -5.87 -15.78 3.17
C ALA A 306 -6.17 -16.46 1.81
N ALA A 307 -7.43 -16.71 1.47
CA ALA A 307 -7.83 -17.20 0.15
C ALA A 307 -7.47 -16.22 -0.97
N ALA A 308 -7.67 -14.92 -0.76
CA ALA A 308 -7.29 -13.88 -1.71
C ALA A 308 -5.77 -13.79 -1.89
N GLN A 309 -4.99 -13.94 -0.81
CA GLN A 309 -3.53 -14.01 -0.92
C GLN A 309 -3.06 -15.26 -1.66
N HIS A 310 -3.68 -16.42 -1.39
CA HIS A 310 -3.39 -17.69 -2.08
C HIS A 310 -3.53 -17.55 -3.60
N ALA A 311 -4.64 -16.96 -4.06
CA ALA A 311 -4.89 -16.71 -5.49
C ALA A 311 -3.83 -15.82 -6.18
N ARG A 312 -3.04 -15.08 -5.40
CA ARG A 312 -2.00 -14.15 -5.90
C ARG A 312 -0.59 -14.75 -5.88
N VAL A 313 -0.35 -15.89 -5.22
CA VAL A 313 0.99 -16.47 -5.01
C VAL A 313 1.76 -16.69 -6.31
N ARG A 314 1.07 -17.16 -7.36
CA ARG A 314 1.70 -17.40 -8.67
C ARG A 314 2.21 -16.09 -9.28
N ALA A 315 1.34 -15.09 -9.40
CA ALA A 315 1.71 -13.78 -9.95
C ALA A 315 2.77 -13.07 -9.09
N ALA A 316 2.66 -13.18 -7.76
CA ALA A 316 3.63 -12.64 -6.83
C ALA A 316 5.01 -13.30 -6.95
N SER A 317 5.08 -14.58 -7.31
CA SER A 317 6.35 -15.32 -7.45
C SER A 317 7.18 -14.87 -8.64
N ASP A 318 6.54 -14.34 -9.68
CA ASP A 318 7.20 -13.82 -10.88
C ASP A 318 7.65 -12.35 -10.71
N HIS A 319 7.29 -11.71 -9.59
CA HIS A 319 7.62 -10.31 -9.33
C HIS A 319 9.11 -10.12 -8.98
N PRO A 320 9.78 -9.04 -9.44
CA PRO A 320 11.21 -8.81 -9.16
C PRO A 320 11.57 -8.78 -7.66
N LEU A 321 10.64 -8.30 -6.82
CA LEU A 321 10.82 -8.25 -5.36
C LEU A 321 10.54 -9.57 -4.64
N ALA A 322 10.12 -10.63 -5.35
CA ALA A 322 9.67 -11.88 -4.74
C ALA A 322 10.73 -12.52 -3.84
N GLY A 323 12.02 -12.43 -4.21
CA GLY A 323 13.11 -12.96 -3.40
C GLY A 323 13.17 -12.33 -2.00
N LYS A 324 13.18 -10.99 -1.93
CA LYS A 324 13.19 -10.26 -0.65
C LYS A 324 11.89 -10.45 0.12
N ALA A 325 10.75 -10.46 -0.58
CA ALA A 325 9.44 -10.68 0.05
C ALA A 325 9.33 -12.07 0.70
N LYS A 326 9.79 -13.13 0.02
CA LYS A 326 9.81 -14.51 0.54
C LYS A 326 10.71 -14.66 1.77
N ASP A 327 11.84 -13.96 1.79
CA ASP A 327 12.78 -13.96 2.91
C ASP A 327 12.20 -13.32 4.18
N LEU A 328 11.53 -12.17 4.05
CA LEU A 328 10.87 -11.53 5.19
C LEU A 328 9.62 -12.31 5.63
N ALA A 329 8.87 -12.86 4.66
CA ALA A 329 7.68 -13.66 4.94
C ALA A 329 8.00 -14.97 5.67
N SER A 330 9.12 -15.64 5.38
CA SER A 330 9.51 -16.86 6.09
C SER A 330 9.76 -16.59 7.57
N LYS A 331 10.43 -15.47 7.90
CA LYS A 331 10.68 -15.00 9.26
C LYS A 331 9.36 -14.63 9.97
N ALA A 332 8.45 -13.96 9.27
CA ALA A 332 7.11 -13.65 9.79
C ALA A 332 6.36 -14.94 10.15
N ARG A 333 6.33 -15.93 9.23
CA ARG A 333 5.71 -17.23 9.48
C ARG A 333 6.38 -17.96 10.64
N ALA A 334 7.70 -17.91 10.78
CA ALA A 334 8.39 -18.57 11.89
C ALA A 334 8.10 -17.91 13.26
N GLY A 335 7.50 -16.72 13.30
CA GLY A 335 7.34 -15.93 14.52
C GLY A 335 8.64 -15.25 14.98
N GLU A 336 9.65 -15.25 14.10
CA GLU A 336 11.01 -14.73 14.30
C GLU A 336 11.12 -13.27 13.88
N LEU A 337 10.11 -12.71 13.22
CA LEU A 337 10.10 -11.30 12.81
C LEU A 337 9.59 -10.40 13.96
N ALA A 338 10.24 -9.25 14.13
CA ALA A 338 9.75 -8.11 14.91
C ALA A 338 9.73 -6.86 14.01
N LEU A 339 8.83 -5.91 14.30
CA LEU A 339 8.74 -4.66 13.53
C LEU A 339 9.33 -3.48 14.30
N PHE A 340 10.04 -2.61 13.60
CA PHE A 340 10.38 -1.27 14.07
C PHE A 340 9.78 -0.22 13.13
N LEU A 341 8.84 0.58 13.62
CA LEU A 341 8.08 1.54 12.81
C LEU A 341 8.51 2.97 13.14
N GLY A 342 8.95 3.70 12.12
CA GLY A 342 9.25 5.13 12.23
C GLY A 342 8.19 6.02 11.58
N ALA A 343 8.41 7.34 11.63
CA ALA A 343 7.45 8.35 11.19
C ALA A 343 7.06 8.20 9.71
N GLY A 344 7.92 7.60 8.89
CA GLY A 344 7.66 7.32 7.48
C GLY A 344 6.45 6.41 7.22
N VAL A 345 6.02 5.61 8.19
CA VAL A 345 4.78 4.81 8.10
C VAL A 345 3.53 5.70 8.23
N SER A 346 3.64 6.76 9.03
CA SER A 346 2.59 7.73 9.34
C SER A 346 2.43 8.83 8.28
N ILE A 347 3.50 9.18 7.55
CA ILE A 347 3.44 10.21 6.49
C ILE A 347 2.32 9.96 5.48
N PRO A 348 2.13 8.73 4.94
CA PRO A 348 1.07 8.49 3.96
C PRO A 348 -0.34 8.47 4.57
N ALA A 349 -0.50 8.64 5.87
CA ALA A 349 -1.82 8.90 6.48
C ALA A 349 -2.15 10.41 6.49
N GLY A 350 -1.18 11.27 6.18
CA GLY A 350 -1.31 12.73 6.25
C GLY A 350 -0.52 13.36 7.39
N LEU A 351 0.15 12.55 8.24
CA LEU A 351 0.94 13.08 9.34
C LEU A 351 2.26 13.72 8.87
N PRO A 352 2.76 14.73 9.61
CA PRO A 352 3.99 15.42 9.24
C PRO A 352 5.22 14.55 9.45
N THR A 353 6.28 14.84 8.70
CA THR A 353 7.63 14.36 9.08
C THR A 353 8.06 15.00 10.41
N TRP A 354 9.09 14.45 11.04
CA TRP A 354 9.63 15.03 12.28
C TRP A 354 10.08 16.48 12.12
N HIS A 355 10.69 16.81 10.97
CA HIS A 355 11.05 18.18 10.61
C HIS A 355 9.81 19.06 10.43
N GLU A 356 8.82 18.60 9.66
CA GLU A 356 7.57 19.33 9.43
C GLU A 356 6.81 19.59 10.74
N LEU A 357 6.78 18.61 11.66
CA LEU A 357 6.15 18.73 12.97
C LEU A 357 6.79 19.87 13.79
N ILE A 358 8.12 19.90 13.87
CA ILE A 358 8.84 20.94 14.61
C ILE A 358 8.65 22.32 13.97
N VAL A 359 8.64 22.39 12.64
CA VAL A 359 8.31 23.62 11.91
C VAL A 359 6.89 24.08 12.24
N GLN A 360 5.91 23.17 12.28
CA GLN A 360 4.52 23.49 12.63
C GLN A 360 4.38 24.00 14.07
N LEU A 361 5.05 23.39 15.04
CA LEU A 361 5.07 23.87 16.43
C LEU A 361 5.63 25.30 16.53
N GLY A 362 6.68 25.59 15.76
CA GLY A 362 7.31 26.91 15.67
C GLY A 362 6.45 27.99 15.02
N LYS A 363 5.44 27.65 14.20
CA LYS A 363 4.54 28.62 13.54
C LYS A 363 3.76 29.49 14.52
N SER A 364 3.63 29.06 15.75
CA SER A 364 2.91 29.79 16.78
C SER A 364 3.79 30.82 17.51
N LEU A 365 5.13 30.79 17.35
CA LEU A 365 6.07 31.73 17.97
C LEU A 365 6.05 33.10 17.30
N ASP A 366 6.51 34.13 18.00
CA ASP A 366 6.68 35.47 17.44
C ASP A 366 7.76 35.49 16.34
N PRO A 367 7.71 36.41 15.35
CA PRO A 367 8.66 36.41 14.23
C PRO A 367 10.14 36.44 14.64
N GLY A 368 10.51 37.26 15.63
CA GLY A 368 11.90 37.34 16.12
C GLY A 368 12.37 36.04 16.80
N ASP A 369 11.45 35.32 17.44
CA ASP A 369 11.72 34.00 18.04
C ASP A 369 11.87 32.89 16.99
N ARG A 370 11.33 33.07 15.78
CA ARG A 370 11.53 32.11 14.69
C ARG A 370 12.89 32.27 14.04
N GLU A 371 13.39 33.49 13.90
CA GLU A 371 14.72 33.77 13.33
C GLU A 371 15.84 33.08 14.12
N VAL A 372 15.73 33.05 15.46
CA VAL A 372 16.73 32.39 16.31
C VAL A 372 16.72 30.85 16.21
N LEU A 373 15.72 30.25 15.55
CA LEU A 373 15.71 28.81 15.25
C LEU A 373 16.62 28.47 14.06
N ASP A 374 17.03 29.45 13.26
CA ASP A 374 17.83 29.22 12.06
C ASP A 374 19.25 28.73 12.37
N GLY A 375 19.70 27.73 11.61
CA GLY A 375 21.00 27.08 11.81
C GLY A 375 21.07 26.06 12.94
N LEU A 376 20.04 25.93 13.79
CA LEU A 376 19.97 24.91 14.83
C LEU A 376 19.60 23.53 14.28
N ASP A 377 20.16 22.48 14.90
CA ASP A 377 19.72 21.10 14.69
C ASP A 377 18.23 20.93 15.09
N ILE A 378 17.57 19.94 14.48
CA ILE A 378 16.14 19.65 14.69
C ILE A 378 15.80 19.46 16.18
N THR A 379 16.63 18.73 16.95
CA THR A 379 16.39 18.50 18.38
C THR A 379 16.58 19.75 19.23
N ASP A 380 17.50 20.63 18.82
CA ASP A 380 17.76 21.92 19.48
C ASP A 380 16.68 22.96 19.15
N ARG A 381 16.15 22.94 17.92
CA ARG A 381 14.96 23.71 17.54
C ARG A 381 13.79 23.34 18.43
N ALA A 382 13.49 22.05 18.57
CA ALA A 382 12.41 21.58 19.45
C ALA A 382 12.65 22.00 20.92
N GLN A 383 13.90 21.93 21.39
CA GLN A 383 14.28 22.36 22.73
C GLN A 383 14.03 23.85 22.95
N LEU A 384 14.39 24.70 21.98
CA LEU A 384 14.20 26.14 22.06
C LEU A 384 12.72 26.52 21.96
N ILE A 385 11.95 25.88 21.07
CA ILE A 385 10.49 26.06 20.99
C ILE A 385 9.85 25.74 22.36
N GLN A 386 10.23 24.64 23.01
CA GLN A 386 9.72 24.30 24.34
C GLN A 386 10.13 25.33 25.41
N GLN A 387 11.32 25.93 25.32
CA GLN A 387 11.74 26.96 26.28
C GLN A 387 10.96 28.27 26.12
N LEU A 388 10.69 28.67 24.87
CA LEU A 388 9.90 29.85 24.54
C LEU A 388 8.41 29.64 24.83
N LYS A 389 7.92 28.40 24.67
CA LYS A 389 6.54 27.97 24.97
C LYS A 389 6.50 26.75 25.88
N PRO A 390 6.73 26.92 27.20
CA PRO A 390 6.83 25.79 28.12
C PRO A 390 5.50 25.10 28.40
N HIS A 391 4.41 25.85 28.40
CA HIS A 391 3.08 25.29 28.67
C HIS A 391 2.47 24.68 27.42
N GLY A 392 2.02 23.42 27.51
CA GLY A 392 1.28 22.76 26.44
C GLY A 392 2.12 22.25 25.26
N PHE A 393 3.46 22.37 25.28
CA PHE A 393 4.31 21.93 24.16
C PHE A 393 4.03 20.48 23.71
N GLN A 394 4.01 19.53 24.64
CA GLN A 394 3.72 18.14 24.32
C GLN A 394 2.24 17.92 23.97
N GLN A 395 1.33 18.70 24.54
CA GLN A 395 -0.09 18.68 24.15
C GLN A 395 -0.25 19.09 22.69
N SER A 396 0.44 20.14 22.24
CA SER A 396 0.43 20.56 20.84
C SER A 396 0.97 19.49 19.88
N VAL A 397 1.94 18.67 20.32
CA VAL A 397 2.40 17.51 19.54
C VAL A 397 1.27 16.49 19.42
N ALA A 398 0.60 16.16 20.53
CA ALA A 398 -0.53 15.23 20.54
C ALA A 398 -1.70 15.74 19.70
N ASP A 399 -2.01 17.03 19.76
CA ASP A 399 -3.09 17.66 18.98
C ASP A 399 -2.80 17.51 17.47
N ILE A 400 -1.61 17.88 17.00
CA ILE A 400 -1.22 17.77 15.58
C ILE A 400 -1.28 16.30 15.09
N THR A 401 -0.88 15.36 15.95
CA THR A 401 -0.79 13.95 15.55
C THR A 401 -2.09 13.16 15.70
N SER A 402 -3.03 13.63 16.52
CA SER A 402 -4.35 13.02 16.70
C SER A 402 -5.41 13.50 15.70
N GLU A 403 -5.13 14.56 14.93
CA GLU A 403 -6.01 15.01 13.83
C GLU A 403 -6.23 13.93 12.77
N VAL A 404 -5.24 13.06 12.57
CA VAL A 404 -5.32 11.95 11.61
C VAL A 404 -5.75 10.68 12.34
N THR A 405 -6.91 10.15 11.94
CA THR A 405 -7.50 8.96 12.57
C THR A 405 -7.53 7.73 11.67
N ARG A 406 -7.34 7.92 10.35
CA ARG A 406 -7.36 6.83 9.37
C ARG A 406 -5.94 6.33 9.07
N PRO A 407 -5.65 5.04 9.30
CA PRO A 407 -4.35 4.45 8.97
C PRO A 407 -4.05 4.50 7.47
N SER A 408 -2.78 4.70 7.13
CA SER A 408 -2.29 4.54 5.75
C SER A 408 -2.31 3.07 5.30
N LEU A 409 -2.22 2.84 3.99
CA LEU A 409 -2.05 1.50 3.41
C LEU A 409 -0.85 0.75 4.01
N VAL A 410 0.24 1.45 4.34
CA VAL A 410 1.42 0.83 4.95
C VAL A 410 1.09 0.25 6.33
N HIS A 411 0.31 0.96 7.16
CA HIS A 411 -0.13 0.42 8.46
C HIS A 411 -0.97 -0.84 8.29
N THR A 412 -1.91 -0.83 7.34
CA THR A 412 -2.84 -1.95 7.14
C THR A 412 -2.14 -3.17 6.57
N LEU A 413 -1.18 -2.99 5.65
CA LEU A 413 -0.33 -4.07 5.15
C LEU A 413 0.54 -4.68 6.26
N LEU A 414 1.15 -3.85 7.10
CA LEU A 414 1.95 -4.31 8.26
C LEU A 414 1.09 -5.03 9.30
N ALA A 415 -0.12 -4.53 9.58
CA ALA A 415 -1.06 -5.15 10.49
C ALA A 415 -1.52 -6.53 9.99
N GLY A 416 -1.67 -6.71 8.67
CA GLY A 416 -2.01 -7.99 8.04
C GLY A 416 -0.91 -9.06 8.13
N LEU A 417 0.33 -8.70 8.50
CA LEU A 417 1.41 -9.66 8.72
C LEU A 417 1.28 -10.43 10.04
N ASP A 418 0.42 -9.97 10.96
CA ASP A 418 0.21 -10.55 12.30
C ASP A 418 1.52 -10.75 13.11
N VAL A 419 2.41 -9.76 13.05
CA VAL A 419 3.66 -9.79 13.83
C VAL A 419 3.38 -9.50 15.30
N ALA A 420 3.90 -10.36 16.19
CA ALA A 420 3.59 -10.31 17.62
C ALA A 420 4.25 -9.14 18.37
N ASN A 421 5.44 -8.71 17.94
CA ASN A 421 6.23 -7.72 18.67
C ASN A 421 6.57 -6.55 17.77
N VAL A 422 6.06 -5.37 18.14
CA VAL A 422 6.23 -4.15 17.37
C VAL A 422 6.81 -3.08 18.29
N VAL A 423 7.81 -2.36 17.80
CA VAL A 423 8.40 -1.19 18.45
C VAL A 423 8.17 0.00 17.53
N THR A 424 7.83 1.15 18.09
CA THR A 424 7.69 2.38 17.32
C THR A 424 8.18 3.60 18.08
N THR A 425 8.67 4.58 17.32
CA THR A 425 8.96 5.93 17.80
C THR A 425 7.84 6.92 17.46
N ASN A 426 6.75 6.44 16.83
CA ASN A 426 5.58 7.25 16.50
C ASN A 426 4.70 7.43 17.74
N TYR A 427 4.05 8.59 17.83
CA TYR A 427 3.15 8.92 18.92
C TYR A 427 1.72 8.46 18.64
N ASP A 428 1.31 8.52 17.37
CA ASP A 428 -0.06 8.30 16.89
C ASP A 428 -0.58 6.87 17.16
N ALA A 429 -1.89 6.68 17.04
CA ALA A 429 -2.58 5.41 17.29
C ALA A 429 -2.98 4.66 15.99
N LEU A 430 -2.36 5.00 14.86
CA LEU A 430 -2.80 4.51 13.54
C LEU A 430 -2.49 3.02 13.35
N PHE A 431 -1.33 2.56 13.82
CA PHE A 431 -0.97 1.15 13.71
C PHE A 431 -1.89 0.27 14.56
N GLU A 432 -2.18 0.69 15.79
CA GLU A 432 -3.10 0.04 16.72
C GLU A 432 -4.52 -0.02 16.15
N SER A 433 -4.95 1.05 15.48
CA SER A 433 -6.24 1.07 14.78
C SER A 433 -6.26 0.08 13.61
N ALA A 434 -5.18 -0.01 12.84
CA ALA A 434 -5.07 -1.00 11.76
C ALA A 434 -5.09 -2.44 12.29
N MET A 435 -4.39 -2.73 13.39
CA MET A 435 -4.43 -4.04 14.05
C MET A 435 -5.84 -4.42 14.50
N ARG A 436 -6.55 -3.50 15.18
CA ARG A 436 -7.95 -3.72 15.60
C ARG A 436 -8.86 -3.97 14.40
N ALA A 437 -8.71 -3.23 13.31
CA ALA A 437 -9.50 -3.41 12.10
C ALA A 437 -9.25 -4.78 11.43
N ALA A 438 -8.03 -5.30 11.51
CA ALA A 438 -7.65 -6.64 11.06
C ALA A 438 -8.07 -7.77 12.02
N GLY A 439 -8.76 -7.47 13.12
CA GLY A 439 -9.20 -8.47 14.10
C GLY A 439 -8.09 -8.95 15.05
N HIS A 440 -6.94 -8.28 15.06
CA HIS A 440 -5.90 -8.49 16.06
C HIS A 440 -6.24 -7.63 17.29
N ALA A 441 -6.67 -8.26 18.38
CA ALA A 441 -6.87 -7.58 19.66
C ALA A 441 -5.52 -7.07 20.19
N ALA A 442 -5.15 -5.84 19.82
CA ALA A 442 -3.99 -5.14 20.35
C ALA A 442 -4.38 -4.50 21.69
N ASP A 443 -4.53 -5.30 22.74
CA ASP A 443 -4.90 -4.78 24.07
C ASP A 443 -3.68 -4.26 24.86
N VAL A 444 -2.47 -4.39 24.30
CA VAL A 444 -1.23 -4.01 25.00
C VAL A 444 -0.39 -3.01 24.21
N VAL A 445 -0.46 -1.76 24.65
CA VAL A 445 0.47 -0.69 24.31
C VAL A 445 1.37 -0.42 25.51
N LEU A 446 2.65 -0.78 25.40
CA LEU A 446 3.69 -0.52 26.38
C LEU A 446 4.21 0.92 26.22
N PRO A 447 4.52 1.62 27.32
CA PRO A 447 4.56 1.16 28.71
C PRO A 447 3.23 1.33 29.50
N HIS A 448 2.13 1.71 28.83
CA HIS A 448 0.90 2.16 29.48
C HIS A 448 0.00 1.03 29.98
N THR A 449 0.16 -0.18 29.44
CA THR A 449 -0.66 -1.36 29.74
C THR A 449 0.22 -2.56 30.06
N SER A 450 -0.31 -3.51 30.84
CA SER A 450 0.44 -4.72 31.21
C SER A 450 0.49 -5.73 30.06
N ALA A 451 1.70 -6.18 29.71
CA ALA A 451 1.93 -7.24 28.72
C ALA A 451 1.90 -8.66 29.30
N ILE A 452 1.58 -8.84 30.59
CA ILE A 452 1.67 -10.14 31.25
C ILE A 452 0.67 -11.13 30.63
N GLY A 453 1.17 -12.27 30.16
CA GLY A 453 0.37 -13.31 29.51
C GLY A 453 -0.04 -12.98 28.08
N GLN A 454 0.44 -11.87 27.53
CA GLN A 454 0.05 -11.39 26.21
C GLN A 454 1.14 -11.72 25.20
N ARG A 455 0.72 -12.39 24.12
CA ARG A 455 1.63 -12.75 23.02
C ARG A 455 1.97 -11.54 22.15
N ARG A 456 1.01 -10.63 21.98
CA ARG A 456 1.11 -9.47 21.09
C ARG A 456 1.23 -8.18 21.89
N TRP A 457 2.16 -7.31 21.50
CA TRP A 457 2.30 -5.99 22.12
C TRP A 457 2.96 -4.99 21.16
N VAL A 458 2.61 -3.72 21.36
CA VAL A 458 3.23 -2.56 20.70
C VAL A 458 3.98 -1.74 21.76
N LEU A 459 5.27 -1.50 21.57
CA LEU A 459 6.10 -0.67 22.45
C LEU A 459 6.30 0.70 21.82
N LYS A 460 5.73 1.75 22.43
CA LYS A 460 5.98 3.13 22.04
C LYS A 460 7.15 3.69 22.83
N MET A 461 8.31 3.77 22.18
CA MET A 461 9.53 4.26 22.82
C MET A 461 9.43 5.75 23.15
N HIS A 462 8.85 6.56 22.27
CA HIS A 462 8.91 8.02 22.39
C HIS A 462 7.65 8.63 23.02
N GLY A 463 6.82 7.81 23.67
CA GLY A 463 5.58 8.25 24.29
C GLY A 463 4.38 8.09 23.36
N ASP A 464 3.23 8.55 23.84
CA ASP A 464 1.92 8.26 23.26
C ASP A 464 1.04 9.53 23.27
N VAL A 465 0.23 9.74 22.23
CA VAL A 465 -0.70 10.89 22.12
C VAL A 465 -1.75 10.94 23.23
N ASP A 466 -2.19 9.78 23.75
CA ASP A 466 -3.13 9.69 24.87
C ASP A 466 -2.46 10.05 26.20
N HIS A 467 -1.12 10.07 26.23
CA HIS A 467 -0.32 10.45 27.39
C HIS A 467 0.72 11.53 27.04
N PRO A 468 0.31 12.76 26.67
CA PRO A 468 1.21 13.77 26.11
C PRO A 468 2.46 14.04 26.94
N ALA A 469 2.37 13.97 28.27
CA ALA A 469 3.51 14.16 29.17
C ALA A 469 4.68 13.20 28.94
N THR A 470 4.47 12.05 28.30
CA THR A 470 5.51 11.05 27.99
C THR A 470 6.25 11.32 26.68
N ILE A 471 5.77 12.27 25.86
CA ILE A 471 6.32 12.54 24.52
C ILE A 471 7.78 13.00 24.58
N VAL A 472 8.65 12.25 23.90
CA VAL A 472 10.08 12.50 23.73
C VAL A 472 10.31 13.17 22.38
N LEU A 473 10.80 14.41 22.41
CA LEU A 473 10.99 15.21 21.18
C LEU A 473 12.24 16.10 21.25
N THR A 474 12.54 16.69 22.40
CA THR A 474 13.68 17.60 22.56
C THR A 474 14.97 16.86 22.92
N ARG A 475 16.14 17.49 22.69
CA ARG A 475 17.43 16.94 23.12
C ARG A 475 17.44 16.58 24.62
N ARG A 476 16.85 17.43 25.48
CA ARG A 476 16.73 17.15 26.91
C ARG A 476 15.86 15.94 27.21
N HIS A 477 14.77 15.72 26.46
CA HIS A 477 13.94 14.53 26.63
C HIS A 477 14.73 13.27 26.27
N MET A 478 15.46 13.28 25.15
CA MET A 478 16.28 12.15 24.71
C MET A 478 17.37 11.78 25.74
N VAL A 479 18.09 12.75 26.30
CA VAL A 479 19.11 12.45 27.33
C VAL A 479 18.49 11.94 28.64
N ARG A 480 17.31 12.44 29.02
CA ARG A 480 16.60 11.99 30.24
C ARG A 480 15.92 10.63 30.05
N TYR A 481 15.62 10.26 28.81
CA TYR A 481 15.03 8.98 28.43
C TYR A 481 15.83 7.81 29.00
N ASP A 482 17.16 7.87 28.93
CA ASP A 482 18.07 6.81 29.38
C ASP A 482 17.98 6.47 30.87
N ALA A 483 17.53 7.41 31.71
CA ALA A 483 17.36 7.17 33.14
C ALA A 483 15.98 6.59 33.47
N ALA A 484 14.93 7.00 32.75
CA ALA A 484 13.55 6.67 33.07
C ALA A 484 12.98 5.46 32.28
N ASN A 485 13.48 5.20 31.06
CA ASN A 485 12.91 4.23 30.12
C ASN A 485 13.84 3.05 29.80
N ARG A 486 14.77 2.71 30.72
CA ARG A 486 15.63 1.51 30.61
C ARG A 486 14.87 0.22 30.31
N PRO A 487 13.67 -0.05 30.88
CA PRO A 487 12.91 -1.26 30.53
C PRO A 487 12.54 -1.34 29.05
N SER A 488 12.13 -0.24 28.43
CA SER A 488 11.82 -0.18 26.99
C SER A 488 13.06 -0.45 26.13
N ALA A 489 14.20 0.10 26.53
CA ALA A 489 15.48 -0.18 25.89
C ALA A 489 15.86 -1.67 25.98
N ALA A 490 15.70 -2.29 27.15
CA ALA A 490 15.98 -3.71 27.35
C ALA A 490 15.08 -4.62 26.49
N LEU A 491 13.81 -4.24 26.28
CA LEU A 491 12.91 -4.96 25.39
C LEU A 491 13.39 -4.90 23.93
N LEU A 492 13.80 -3.72 23.44
CA LEU A 492 14.36 -3.60 22.09
C LEU A 492 15.67 -4.40 21.95
N GLN A 493 16.57 -4.34 22.93
CA GLN A 493 17.79 -5.15 22.94
C GLN A 493 17.48 -6.65 22.90
N SER A 494 16.49 -7.09 23.69
CA SER A 494 16.03 -8.48 23.67
C SER A 494 15.50 -8.87 22.29
N LEU A 495 14.74 -8.01 21.61
CA LEU A 495 14.28 -8.28 20.25
C LEU A 495 15.45 -8.39 19.27
N LEU A 496 16.40 -7.46 19.31
CA LEU A 496 17.59 -7.48 18.45
C LEU A 496 18.46 -8.74 18.64
N LEU A 497 18.43 -9.36 19.83
CA LEU A 497 19.14 -10.60 20.15
C LEU A 497 18.36 -11.88 19.82
N THR A 498 17.03 -11.82 19.72
CA THR A 498 16.17 -13.02 19.65
C THR A 498 15.31 -13.10 18.40
N LYS A 499 15.21 -12.00 17.64
CA LYS A 499 14.34 -11.85 16.48
C LYS A 499 15.04 -11.06 15.37
N HIS A 500 14.56 -11.25 14.16
CA HIS A 500 14.92 -10.41 13.02
C HIS A 500 14.11 -9.12 13.05
N LEU A 501 14.78 -7.98 13.15
CA LEU A 501 14.11 -6.68 13.20
C LEU A 501 13.88 -6.13 11.78
N MET A 502 12.63 -6.00 11.35
CA MET A 502 12.28 -5.28 10.11
C MET A 502 11.96 -3.82 10.42
N VAL A 503 12.84 -2.94 9.97
CA VAL A 503 12.72 -1.49 10.14
C VAL A 503 12.00 -0.88 8.94
N VAL A 504 10.90 -0.17 9.19
CA VAL A 504 10.06 0.46 8.16
C VAL A 504 9.80 1.92 8.48
N GLY A 505 10.04 2.80 7.50
CA GLY A 505 9.74 4.22 7.63
C GLY A 505 10.60 4.96 8.68
N ALA A 506 11.74 4.39 9.10
CA ALA A 506 12.67 5.04 10.01
C ALA A 506 13.96 5.41 9.27
N SER A 507 14.45 6.63 9.49
CA SER A 507 15.71 7.13 8.91
C SER A 507 16.97 6.59 9.59
N MET A 508 16.83 5.78 10.65
CA MET A 508 17.93 5.31 11.50
C MET A 508 18.85 6.44 11.98
N THR A 509 18.27 7.60 12.30
CA THR A 509 18.99 8.77 12.83
C THR A 509 18.72 9.01 14.32
N ASP A 510 17.88 8.18 14.92
CA ASP A 510 17.48 8.32 16.31
C ASP A 510 18.65 7.93 17.23
N PRO A 511 19.16 8.87 18.06
CA PRO A 511 20.33 8.60 18.90
C PRO A 511 20.11 7.45 19.90
N ASN A 512 18.89 7.28 20.42
CA ASN A 512 18.59 6.23 21.39
C ASN A 512 18.58 4.87 20.70
N VAL A 513 17.97 4.76 19.53
CA VAL A 513 17.92 3.51 18.75
C VAL A 513 19.31 3.12 18.28
N LEU A 514 20.07 4.08 17.73
CA LEU A 514 21.45 3.86 17.26
C LEU A 514 22.35 3.34 18.39
N ARG A 515 22.27 3.95 19.57
CA ARG A 515 23.01 3.49 20.75
C ARG A 515 22.69 2.03 21.07
N LEU A 516 21.41 1.65 21.12
CA LEU A 516 21.01 0.30 21.48
C LEU A 516 21.45 -0.75 20.46
N ILE A 517 21.44 -0.40 19.17
CA ILE A 517 21.95 -1.27 18.11
C ILE A 517 23.45 -1.49 18.27
N HIS A 518 24.24 -0.43 18.49
CA HIS A 518 25.69 -0.56 18.74
C HIS A 518 26.02 -1.35 20.01
N GLU A 519 25.21 -1.22 21.07
CA GLU A 519 25.38 -2.02 22.29
C GLU A 519 25.14 -3.52 22.04
N VAL A 520 24.11 -3.87 21.26
CA VAL A 520 23.84 -5.26 20.88
C VAL A 520 24.91 -5.80 19.95
N ASP A 521 25.36 -5.00 19.00
CA ASP A 521 26.41 -5.36 18.06
C ASP A 521 27.72 -5.69 18.79
N ALA A 522 28.17 -4.79 19.67
CA ALA A 522 29.35 -5.03 20.51
C ALA A 522 29.20 -6.29 21.37
N TYR A 523 28.02 -6.52 21.96
CA TYR A 523 27.76 -7.73 22.73
C TYR A 523 27.90 -9.00 21.89
N ARG A 524 27.38 -8.99 20.65
CA ARG A 524 27.47 -10.12 19.71
C ARG A 524 28.90 -10.37 19.26
N ASP A 525 29.66 -9.32 19.00
CA ASP A 525 31.09 -9.39 18.64
C ASP A 525 31.90 -10.06 19.75
N GLU A 526 31.73 -9.61 20.99
CA GLU A 526 32.42 -10.16 22.16
C GLU A 526 32.12 -11.65 22.39
N HIS A 527 30.92 -12.11 22.00
CA HIS A 527 30.46 -13.48 22.22
C HIS A 527 30.48 -14.35 20.95
N GLY A 528 31.12 -13.88 19.86
CA GLY A 528 31.30 -14.65 18.63
C GLY A 528 30.05 -14.88 17.79
N GLN A 529 28.96 -14.15 18.06
CA GLN A 529 27.67 -14.21 17.34
C GLN A 529 27.62 -13.29 16.11
N ALA A 530 28.69 -12.55 15.84
CA ALA A 530 28.84 -11.67 14.68
C ALA A 530 28.77 -12.40 13.32
N ARG A 531 28.92 -13.74 13.32
CA ARG A 531 28.93 -14.57 12.10
C ARG A 531 27.56 -15.10 11.68
N ASP A 532 26.52 -14.89 12.49
CA ASP A 532 25.16 -15.42 12.24
C ASP A 532 24.33 -14.57 11.25
N GLY A 533 24.97 -13.66 10.52
CA GLY A 533 24.32 -12.78 9.54
C GLY A 533 23.60 -11.58 10.16
N ASP A 534 22.98 -10.79 9.29
CA ASP A 534 22.26 -9.56 9.65
C ASP A 534 21.06 -9.90 10.55
N TYR A 535 20.91 -9.18 11.67
CA TYR A 535 19.78 -9.35 12.59
C TYR A 535 18.61 -8.42 12.33
N GLY A 536 18.71 -7.62 11.28
CA GLY A 536 17.62 -6.78 10.86
C GLY A 536 17.72 -6.43 9.40
N THR A 537 16.60 -5.96 8.87
CA THR A 537 16.49 -5.44 7.51
C THR A 537 15.91 -4.04 7.60
N VAL A 538 16.56 -3.08 6.97
CA VAL A 538 16.07 -1.70 6.85
C VAL A 538 15.45 -1.51 5.48
N LEU A 539 14.15 -1.21 5.43
CA LEU A 539 13.42 -0.89 4.21
C LEU A 539 13.45 0.63 4.00
N ASP A 540 14.47 1.12 3.29
CA ASP A 540 14.67 2.55 3.06
C ASP A 540 13.97 3.01 1.78
N ALA A 541 12.91 3.81 1.97
CA ALA A 541 12.12 4.42 0.90
C ALA A 541 12.68 5.79 0.45
N GLY A 542 13.70 6.32 1.12
CA GLY A 542 14.35 7.59 0.80
C GLY A 542 15.60 7.42 -0.08
N PRO A 543 16.19 8.53 -0.56
CA PRO A 543 17.44 8.49 -1.32
C PRO A 543 18.60 8.06 -0.40
N THR A 544 18.97 6.79 -0.45
CA THR A 544 20.07 6.25 0.36
C THR A 544 21.43 6.58 -0.27
N SER A 545 22.36 7.11 0.53
CA SER A 545 23.75 7.24 0.11
C SER A 545 24.45 5.86 0.14
N PRO A 546 25.30 5.51 -0.85
CA PRO A 546 26.08 4.27 -0.80
C PRO A 546 26.93 4.11 0.48
N GLY A 547 27.32 5.24 1.09
CA GLY A 547 28.06 5.24 2.35
C GLY A 547 27.22 4.76 3.54
N GLN A 548 25.92 5.04 3.54
CA GLN A 548 25.01 4.61 4.62
C GLN A 548 24.79 3.10 4.57
N THR A 549 24.57 2.52 3.39
CA THR A 549 24.50 1.06 3.22
C THR A 549 25.77 0.39 3.73
N ARG A 550 26.95 0.92 3.35
CA ARG A 550 28.25 0.39 3.78
C ARG A 550 28.51 0.48 5.28
N LEU A 551 27.95 1.49 5.94
CA LEU A 551 28.12 1.68 7.39
C LEU A 551 27.51 0.53 8.20
N TRP A 552 26.45 -0.08 7.67
CA TRP A 552 25.66 -1.11 8.35
C TRP A 552 25.92 -2.54 7.84
N GLU A 553 26.86 -2.71 6.90
CA GLU A 553 27.21 -4.02 6.35
C GLU A 553 27.62 -5.00 7.47
N GLY A 554 26.97 -6.16 7.51
CA GLY A 554 27.19 -7.20 8.52
C GLY A 554 26.38 -7.05 9.80
N GLN A 555 25.61 -5.96 9.93
CA GLN A 555 24.70 -5.73 11.07
C GLN A 555 23.25 -5.72 10.61
N LEU A 556 22.94 -4.85 9.64
CA LEU A 556 21.60 -4.66 9.09
C LEU A 556 21.66 -4.75 7.56
N ASP A 557 20.80 -5.59 7.00
CA ASP A 557 20.55 -5.68 5.58
C ASP A 557 19.80 -4.42 5.11
N TRP A 558 20.53 -3.44 4.58
CA TRP A 558 19.97 -2.17 4.14
C TRP A 558 19.45 -2.25 2.70
N VAL A 559 18.13 -2.25 2.55
CA VAL A 559 17.46 -2.36 1.25
C VAL A 559 17.06 -0.98 0.75
N ASP A 560 17.82 -0.45 -0.22
CA ASP A 560 17.46 0.77 -0.95
C ASP A 560 16.32 0.47 -1.93
N LEU A 561 15.11 0.92 -1.58
CA LEU A 561 13.89 0.70 -2.36
C LEU A 561 13.78 1.63 -3.56
N THR A 562 14.56 2.71 -3.61
CA THR A 562 14.57 3.65 -4.76
C THR A 562 15.30 3.06 -5.96
N ARG A 563 16.22 2.11 -5.74
CA ARG A 563 16.99 1.45 -6.80
C ARG A 563 16.35 0.20 -7.38
N GLN A 564 15.17 -0.20 -6.88
CA GLN A 564 14.49 -1.42 -7.32
C GLN A 564 13.75 -1.25 -8.66
N GLY A 565 13.70 -0.03 -9.21
CA GLY A 565 13.09 0.25 -10.52
C GLY A 565 11.55 0.22 -10.54
N ILE A 566 10.91 0.17 -9.37
CA ILE A 566 9.44 0.09 -9.23
C ILE A 566 8.90 1.45 -8.77
N GLY A 567 8.97 2.45 -9.65
CA GLY A 567 8.52 3.80 -9.32
C GLY A 567 9.35 4.47 -8.21
N SER A 568 8.68 5.12 -7.26
CA SER A 568 9.33 5.79 -6.13
C SER A 568 9.61 4.83 -4.96
N GLY A 569 10.55 5.16 -4.08
CA GLY A 569 10.83 4.35 -2.89
C GLY A 569 9.60 4.02 -2.03
N PRO A 570 8.70 4.99 -1.72
CA PRO A 570 7.45 4.70 -1.01
C PRO A 570 6.52 3.76 -1.78
N ARG A 571 6.51 3.84 -3.12
CA ARG A 571 5.74 2.92 -3.97
C ARG A 571 6.27 1.49 -3.86
N THR A 572 7.58 1.34 -4.02
CA THR A 572 8.25 0.04 -3.87
C THR A 572 7.98 -0.55 -2.49
N LEU A 573 7.95 0.27 -1.44
CA LEU A 573 7.65 -0.17 -0.08
C LEU A 573 6.25 -0.78 0.03
N GLU A 574 5.21 -0.08 -0.46
CA GLU A 574 3.83 -0.60 -0.45
C GLU A 574 3.73 -1.95 -1.16
N ILE A 575 4.30 -2.06 -2.37
CA ILE A 575 4.29 -3.30 -3.15
C ILE A 575 5.07 -4.41 -2.44
N LEU A 576 6.24 -4.10 -1.89
CA LEU A 576 7.05 -5.08 -1.16
C LEU A 576 6.27 -5.65 0.03
N LEU A 577 5.67 -4.79 0.86
CA LEU A 577 4.92 -5.22 2.05
C LEU A 577 3.69 -6.05 1.68
N ASP A 578 2.99 -5.71 0.60
CA ASP A 578 1.89 -6.52 0.09
C ASP A 578 2.36 -7.90 -0.40
N LEU A 579 3.50 -7.98 -1.10
CA LEU A 579 4.10 -9.26 -1.47
C LEU A 579 4.57 -10.07 -0.25
N VAL A 580 5.10 -9.41 0.79
CA VAL A 580 5.39 -10.07 2.07
C VAL A 580 4.10 -10.66 2.64
N GLY A 581 2.98 -9.93 2.60
CA GLY A 581 1.67 -10.42 3.00
C GLY A 581 1.21 -11.65 2.19
N VAL A 582 1.40 -11.65 0.87
CA VAL A 582 1.09 -12.80 -0.01
C VAL A 582 1.84 -14.05 0.46
N PHE A 583 3.15 -13.94 0.68
CA PHE A 583 3.97 -15.09 1.07
C PHE A 583 3.87 -15.43 2.57
N ALA A 584 3.53 -14.46 3.44
CA ALA A 584 3.41 -14.67 4.88
C ALA A 584 2.06 -15.31 5.24
N SER A 585 1.02 -15.04 4.45
CA SER A 585 -0.29 -15.65 4.58
C SER A 585 -0.16 -17.18 4.60
N ARG A 586 -0.74 -17.80 5.62
CA ARG A 586 -0.83 -19.26 5.72
C ARG A 586 -2.19 -19.68 5.24
N ASP A 587 -2.25 -20.71 4.40
CA ASP A 587 -3.52 -21.30 3.96
C ASP A 587 -4.31 -21.93 5.11
N SER A 588 -3.65 -22.16 6.26
CA SER A 588 -4.19 -22.84 7.42
C SER A 588 -5.54 -22.31 7.89
N SER A 589 -5.78 -20.99 7.86
CA SER A 589 -6.99 -20.37 8.43
C SER A 589 -8.30 -20.66 7.70
N TRP A 590 -8.25 -21.29 6.52
CA TRP A 590 -9.43 -21.65 5.73
C TRP A 590 -9.45 -23.10 5.23
N VAL A 591 -8.40 -23.90 5.49
CA VAL A 591 -8.33 -25.31 5.02
C VAL A 591 -9.58 -26.10 5.42
N LEU A 592 -10.09 -25.88 6.63
CA LEU A 592 -11.29 -26.56 7.13
C LEU A 592 -12.57 -25.73 6.97
N ASP A 593 -12.52 -24.54 6.39
CA ASP A 593 -13.71 -23.77 6.03
C ASP A 593 -14.32 -24.37 4.76
N GLU A 594 -15.57 -24.85 4.85
CA GLU A 594 -16.27 -25.48 3.72
C GLU A 594 -16.38 -24.54 2.51
N ARG A 595 -16.37 -23.23 2.74
CA ARG A 595 -16.56 -22.23 1.67
C ARG A 595 -15.44 -22.21 0.64
N PHE A 596 -14.25 -22.65 1.05
CA PHE A 596 -13.03 -22.58 0.26
C PHE A 596 -12.51 -23.97 -0.13
N GLY A 597 -13.30 -25.02 0.09
CA GLY A 597 -12.90 -26.40 -0.24
C GLY A 597 -12.52 -26.60 -1.71
N SER A 598 -13.04 -25.76 -2.62
CA SER A 598 -12.69 -25.80 -4.05
C SER A 598 -11.24 -25.38 -4.34
N LEU A 599 -10.60 -24.56 -3.49
CA LEU A 599 -9.21 -24.14 -3.64
C LEU A 599 -8.21 -25.24 -3.29
N LEU A 600 -8.64 -26.26 -2.53
CA LEU A 600 -7.79 -27.38 -2.16
C LEU A 600 -7.64 -28.34 -3.33
N GLU A 601 -6.41 -28.88 -3.46
CA GLU A 601 -6.12 -30.04 -4.30
C GLU A 601 -7.02 -31.23 -3.90
N PRO A 602 -7.37 -32.14 -4.82
CA PRO A 602 -8.31 -33.22 -4.54
C PRO A 602 -7.95 -34.08 -3.31
N SER A 603 -6.66 -34.35 -3.07
CA SER A 603 -6.18 -35.10 -1.90
C SER A 603 -6.36 -34.34 -0.59
N ASP A 604 -6.13 -33.03 -0.61
CA ASP A 604 -6.22 -32.17 0.56
C ASP A 604 -7.68 -31.91 0.93
N ARG A 605 -8.56 -31.85 -0.08
CA ARG A 605 -10.01 -31.75 0.11
C ARG A 605 -10.57 -32.97 0.86
N GLU A 606 -10.20 -34.18 0.44
CA GLU A 606 -10.62 -35.41 1.13
C GLU A 606 -10.10 -35.44 2.58
N PHE A 607 -8.88 -34.99 2.81
CA PHE A 607 -8.31 -34.91 4.15
C PHE A 607 -9.01 -33.85 5.02
N ALA A 608 -9.30 -32.67 4.46
CA ALA A 608 -10.04 -31.62 5.14
C ALA A 608 -11.45 -32.08 5.54
N GLU A 609 -12.16 -32.82 4.68
CA GLU A 609 -13.47 -33.42 5.01
C GLU A 609 -13.38 -34.38 6.20
N ARG A 610 -12.36 -35.23 6.26
CA ARG A 610 -12.13 -36.12 7.41
C ARG A 610 -11.85 -35.34 8.69
N LEU A 611 -11.07 -34.25 8.62
CA LEU A 611 -10.79 -33.39 9.77
C LEU A 611 -12.03 -32.63 10.26
N ARG A 612 -12.89 -32.16 9.34
CA ARG A 612 -14.20 -31.57 9.70
C ARG A 612 -15.07 -32.58 10.44
N GLN A 613 -15.11 -33.82 9.97
CA GLN A 613 -15.84 -34.89 10.65
C GLN A 613 -15.27 -35.16 12.05
N ILE A 614 -13.94 -35.24 12.19
CA ILE A 614 -13.27 -35.37 13.49
C ILE A 614 -13.66 -34.22 14.43
N ALA A 615 -13.78 -32.99 13.92
CA ALA A 615 -14.17 -31.85 14.74
C ALA A 615 -15.60 -31.95 15.27
N VAL A 616 -16.54 -32.39 14.43
CA VAL A 616 -17.93 -32.66 14.83
C VAL A 616 -17.98 -33.74 15.90
N ASP A 617 -17.15 -34.78 15.76
CA ASP A 617 -17.10 -35.91 16.68
C ASP A 617 -16.29 -35.63 17.96
N THR A 618 -15.55 -34.51 18.02
CA THR A 618 -14.68 -34.16 19.15
C THR A 618 -15.51 -33.72 20.37
N PRO A 619 -15.40 -34.41 21.53
CA PRO A 619 -16.19 -34.07 22.71
C PRO A 619 -15.88 -32.68 23.29
N SER A 620 -16.90 -32.04 23.88
CA SER A 620 -16.80 -30.67 24.40
C SER A 620 -15.99 -30.50 25.70
N GLY A 621 -15.36 -31.55 26.23
CA GLY A 621 -14.61 -31.53 27.49
C GLY A 621 -13.22 -30.88 27.40
N GLU A 622 -12.66 -30.49 28.56
CA GLU A 622 -11.35 -29.82 28.66
C GLU A 622 -10.19 -30.63 28.07
N THR A 623 -10.25 -31.96 28.15
CA THR A 623 -9.22 -32.87 27.61
C THR A 623 -8.90 -32.60 26.14
N TRP A 624 -9.91 -32.27 25.33
CA TRP A 624 -9.78 -32.03 23.89
C TRP A 624 -9.86 -30.55 23.50
N ALA A 625 -9.85 -29.64 24.47
CA ALA A 625 -9.82 -28.20 24.21
C ALA A 625 -8.62 -27.77 23.35
N PRO A 626 -7.39 -28.33 23.51
CA PRO A 626 -6.27 -28.01 22.63
C PRO A 626 -6.51 -28.40 21.16
N LEU A 627 -7.10 -29.59 20.91
CA LEU A 627 -7.41 -30.04 19.56
C LEU A 627 -8.48 -29.16 18.90
N ARG A 628 -9.55 -28.83 19.64
CA ARG A 628 -10.58 -27.90 19.13
C ARG A 628 -10.00 -26.54 18.79
N ARG A 629 -9.11 -26.00 19.63
CA ARG A 629 -8.43 -24.72 19.32
C ARG A 629 -7.66 -24.80 18.00
N VAL A 630 -6.91 -25.88 17.76
CA VAL A 630 -6.20 -26.08 16.49
C VAL A 630 -7.18 -26.19 15.32
N LEU A 631 -8.29 -26.92 15.48
CA LEU A 631 -9.30 -27.07 14.42
C LEU A 631 -10.04 -25.76 14.12
N ASP A 632 -10.33 -24.96 15.14
CA ASP A 632 -10.91 -23.61 15.01
C ASP A 632 -9.91 -22.67 14.31
N GLU A 633 -8.63 -22.71 14.68
CA GLU A 633 -7.53 -21.99 14.00
C GLU A 633 -7.37 -22.41 12.53
N LEU A 634 -7.82 -23.62 12.17
CA LEU A 634 -7.81 -24.13 10.80
C LEU A 634 -9.06 -23.77 9.97
N GLY A 635 -9.98 -22.99 10.53
CA GLY A 635 -11.14 -22.44 9.80
C GLY A 635 -12.46 -23.17 10.02
N ILE A 636 -12.58 -24.04 11.03
CA ILE A 636 -13.88 -24.64 11.37
C ILE A 636 -14.81 -23.57 11.93
N LYS A 637 -15.87 -23.25 11.19
CA LYS A 637 -16.99 -22.47 11.70
C LYS A 637 -17.98 -23.45 12.33
N GLN A 638 -18.07 -23.46 13.66
CA GLN A 638 -19.17 -24.16 14.32
C GLN A 638 -20.48 -23.57 13.80
N ALA A 639 -21.35 -24.42 13.24
CA ALA A 639 -22.68 -23.99 12.84
C ALA A 639 -23.36 -23.38 14.08
N GLU A 640 -23.59 -22.07 14.07
CA GLU A 640 -24.42 -21.45 15.10
C GLU A 640 -25.78 -22.18 15.09
N SER A 641 -26.03 -22.96 16.14
CA SER A 641 -27.33 -23.55 16.34
C SER A 641 -28.37 -22.43 16.38
N PRO A 642 -29.49 -22.49 15.63
CA PRO A 642 -30.55 -21.48 15.69
C PRO A 642 -31.31 -21.42 17.02
N ARG A 643 -30.78 -21.99 18.10
CA ARG A 643 -31.43 -22.10 19.41
C ARG A 643 -30.49 -21.61 20.50
N GLY A 644 -30.55 -20.31 20.79
CA GLY A 644 -29.74 -19.75 21.87
C GLY A 644 -29.87 -18.26 22.17
N LYS A 645 -30.89 -17.54 21.67
CA LYS A 645 -31.24 -16.21 22.19
C LYS A 645 -32.47 -16.28 23.06
N CYS A 646 -32.34 -16.96 24.20
CA CYS A 646 -33.23 -16.78 25.35
C CYS A 646 -32.45 -17.11 26.63
N GLY A 647 -32.11 -16.07 27.39
CA GLY A 647 -31.80 -16.19 28.81
C GLY A 647 -30.50 -15.57 29.27
N ALA A 648 -30.53 -14.27 29.60
CA ALA A 648 -29.92 -13.72 30.82
C ALA A 648 -30.23 -12.22 30.96
N ALA A 649 -31.46 -11.89 31.34
CA ALA A 649 -31.78 -10.63 32.01
C ALA A 649 -32.90 -10.92 33.02
N ALA A 650 -32.52 -11.49 34.15
CA ALA A 650 -33.39 -11.56 35.32
C ALA A 650 -33.09 -10.35 36.21
N HIS A 651 -33.87 -9.27 36.03
CA HIS A 651 -34.11 -8.30 37.10
C HIS A 651 -35.59 -7.90 37.07
N VAL A 652 -36.29 -8.40 38.09
CA VAL A 652 -37.50 -7.92 38.78
C VAL A 652 -38.20 -6.69 38.17
N GLY A 653 -39.45 -6.87 37.75
CA GLY A 653 -40.39 -5.77 37.46
C GLY A 653 -41.67 -6.24 36.77
N ASP A 654 -42.72 -6.43 37.56
CA ASP A 654 -44.16 -6.57 37.25
C ASP A 654 -44.63 -6.79 35.80
N CYS A 655 -45.37 -7.90 35.62
CA CYS A 655 -46.19 -8.18 34.45
C CYS A 655 -47.64 -8.44 34.91
N PRO A 656 -48.65 -7.67 34.44
CA PRO A 656 -50.03 -8.13 34.46
C PRO A 656 -50.34 -8.89 33.17
N SER A 657 -50.78 -10.12 33.39
CA SER A 657 -51.39 -11.06 32.44
C SER A 657 -52.26 -10.42 31.34
N ARG A 658 -52.24 -11.02 30.13
CA ARG A 658 -53.47 -11.57 29.51
C ARG A 658 -53.17 -12.45 28.28
N ARG A 659 -53.91 -13.56 28.26
CA ARG A 659 -54.00 -14.61 27.23
C ARG A 659 -54.68 -14.10 25.96
N GLY A 660 -54.39 -14.69 24.81
CA GLY A 660 -55.24 -14.59 23.62
C GLY A 660 -54.58 -15.07 22.32
N GLU A 661 -54.70 -16.35 22.04
CA GLU A 661 -54.46 -16.99 20.74
C GLU A 661 -55.45 -16.50 19.63
N PRO A 662 -55.26 -16.90 18.35
CA PRO A 662 -55.33 -16.01 17.18
C PRO A 662 -56.69 -15.99 16.45
N ARG A 663 -56.94 -14.94 15.66
CA ARG A 663 -58.00 -14.93 14.64
C ARG A 663 -57.41 -14.91 13.23
N ARG A 664 -57.59 -16.01 12.50
CA ARG A 664 -57.67 -16.05 11.03
C ARG A 664 -59.08 -15.64 10.61
N TYR A 665 -59.24 -14.84 9.55
CA TYR A 665 -60.30 -14.81 8.52
C TYR A 665 -59.88 -13.69 7.53
N GLY A 666 -59.85 -13.80 6.20
CA GLY A 666 -60.63 -14.64 5.29
C GLY A 666 -61.74 -13.82 4.62
N HIS A 667 -61.46 -13.30 3.42
CA HIS A 667 -62.30 -12.77 2.32
C HIS A 667 -63.78 -12.31 2.52
N GLY A 668 -64.11 -11.28 1.72
CA GLY A 668 -65.47 -10.87 1.32
C GLY A 668 -65.86 -9.54 1.97
N GLY A 669 -66.26 -8.47 1.28
CA GLY A 669 -66.93 -8.35 0.00
C GLY A 669 -68.04 -7.30 0.18
N ALA A 670 -67.99 -6.26 -0.65
CA ALA A 670 -69.13 -5.42 -1.05
C ALA A 670 -69.67 -4.29 -0.12
N THR A 671 -69.89 -3.16 -0.81
CA THR A 671 -70.87 -2.08 -0.59
C THR A 671 -70.61 -1.00 0.47
N GLY A 672 -70.78 0.26 0.04
CA GLY A 672 -71.21 1.35 0.91
C GLY A 672 -70.48 2.67 0.72
N ARG A 673 -71.01 3.53 -0.16
CA ARG A 673 -70.68 4.96 -0.21
C ARG A 673 -71.04 5.64 1.11
N GLY A 674 -70.32 6.70 1.50
CA GLY A 674 -70.87 7.70 2.41
C GLY A 674 -69.86 8.57 3.14
N GLN A 675 -69.52 9.69 2.48
CA GLN A 675 -68.94 10.95 2.99
C GLN A 675 -67.45 11.00 3.31
#